data_AF-A0A4Y1R144-F1
#
_entry.id   AF-A0A4Y1R144-F1
#
_cell.length_a   1.000
_cell.length_b   1.000
_cell.length_c   1.000
_cell.angle_alpha   90.00
_cell.angle_beta   90.00
_cell.angle_gamma   90.00
#
_symmetry.space_group_name_H-M   'P 1'
#
loop_
_entity.id
_entity.type
_entity.pdbx_description
1 polymer ?
#
loop_
_entity_poly.entity_id
_entity_poly.type
_entity_poly.pdbx_seq_one_letter_code
_entity_poly.pdbx_strand_id
1 'polypeptide(L)'
;MLGMLVDLMLECRRLVPVVVALTDRLLGCQKHRWLGERLLQTFDRHLLPKVKLDYNLVSFFPIFDRIAESDTIPPRGLLELLIEFMAFLVGKHGPYTGLRSWSQGSRVLGICRTLLMHHNSSRLFLRLSRLLAFTCLYFPDLEVRDNARIYLRILICVPGKKLRDMLNLGEQLGISPSSHSSFNVQAPRFSQSLKKSRNISSYVHFERVIPLLVKQSWSLSLSSLGVGSTEPGYLEGIRDIEPIIEDSEIGDGSNVEDSSNVQIIEEAPIIDRPQEPLRVTDSKISEILGTLRRHFSCIPDFRHMPGLKVRLSCSLRFESEPFSRIWGVDSPAGVSDELDALPALYATVLKFSSSAPYGPIASYHIPFLLGEPPRKTDVSGQTASLAIVPVENGSGEEESFRAPVAIELEPREPTPGLIDVSIETNAENGQIISGQLHSITVGIEDMFLKSIVPPDIQEDATPVYYLDLFTALWEACGTANTARETFQLKGGKGVTAISGTRSVKLLEVPASSLIQATERYLAPFVVSVIGEPLVNIVKDAGIIRNVIWKDAASDSSLDITSSGTDFDRGPLHLTYTDDEDERDSTVNIRKRNMGCFLILIFLPPRFHLLFQMEVSDVSTLVRIRTDHWPCLAYTDDYLEALFLA
;
A
#
# COMPACT_ATOMS: atom_id res chain seq x y z
N MET A 1 14.08 55.20 10.67
CA MET A 1 15.51 54.90 10.95
C MET A 1 15.90 53.49 10.49
N LEU A 2 15.21 52.42 10.92
CA LEU A 2 15.51 51.04 10.51
C LEU A 2 15.33 50.75 9.00
N GLY A 3 14.27 51.28 8.37
CA GLY A 3 14.08 51.16 6.91
C GLY A 3 15.17 51.89 6.09
N MET A 4 15.64 53.04 6.59
CA MET A 4 16.74 53.78 5.94
C MET A 4 18.05 53.00 5.96
N LEU A 5 18.30 52.19 6.99
CA LEU A 5 19.49 51.34 7.05
C LEU A 5 19.46 50.26 5.96
N VAL A 6 18.29 49.65 5.73
CA VAL A 6 18.09 48.67 4.65
C VAL A 6 18.35 49.30 3.28
N ASP A 7 17.79 50.48 3.04
CA ASP A 7 17.95 51.19 1.75
C ASP A 7 19.42 51.62 1.55
N LEU A 8 20.11 52.11 2.59
CA LEU A 8 21.54 52.44 2.56
C LEU A 8 22.44 51.21 2.31
N MET A 9 22.07 50.03 2.81
CA MET A 9 22.81 48.79 2.57
C MET A 9 22.63 48.26 1.14
N LEU A 10 21.45 48.48 0.54
CA LEU A 10 21.19 48.17 -0.86
C LEU A 10 22.00 49.07 -1.81
N GLU A 11 22.18 50.35 -1.45
CA GLU A 11 22.99 51.31 -2.21
C GLU A 11 24.51 51.14 -1.96
N CYS A 12 24.92 50.91 -0.70
CA CYS A 12 26.33 50.82 -0.29
C CYS A 12 26.65 49.49 0.39
N ARG A 13 26.99 48.48 -0.42
CA ARG A 13 27.33 47.11 0.04
C ARG A 13 28.52 47.03 1.00
N ARG A 14 29.43 48.02 0.98
CA ARG A 14 30.58 48.08 1.91
C ARG A 14 30.17 48.31 3.37
N LEU A 15 28.92 48.72 3.59
CA LEU A 15 28.35 48.92 4.91
C LEU A 15 27.94 47.60 5.59
N VAL A 16 27.74 46.52 4.83
CA VAL A 16 27.26 45.23 5.36
C VAL A 16 28.12 44.69 6.52
N PRO A 17 29.46 44.60 6.41
CA PRO A 17 30.28 44.09 7.52
C PRO A 17 30.20 44.96 8.78
N VAL A 18 30.03 46.28 8.62
CA VAL A 18 29.89 47.21 9.75
C VAL A 18 28.57 46.99 10.47
N VAL A 19 27.50 46.77 9.72
CA VAL A 19 26.17 46.46 10.26
C VAL A 19 26.17 45.11 10.97
N VAL A 20 26.83 44.09 10.40
CA VAL A 20 26.98 42.79 11.06
C VAL A 20 27.75 42.92 12.38
N ALA A 21 28.88 43.62 12.39
CA ALA A 21 29.65 43.86 13.62
C ALA A 21 28.84 44.64 14.68
N LEU A 22 27.97 45.56 14.27
CA LEU A 22 27.04 46.24 15.16
C LEU A 22 26.01 45.26 15.75
N THR A 23 25.38 44.45 14.91
CA THR A 23 24.41 43.43 15.32
C THR A 23 25.04 42.45 16.30
N ASP A 24 26.26 41.97 16.04
CA ASP A 24 26.99 41.04 16.91
C ASP A 24 27.24 41.63 18.30
N ARG A 25 27.63 42.91 18.38
CA ARG A 25 27.82 43.61 19.65
C ARG A 25 26.52 43.78 20.42
N LEU A 26 25.40 43.98 19.71
CA LEU A 26 24.08 44.09 20.33
C LEU A 26 23.59 42.75 20.85
N LEU A 27 23.75 41.66 20.08
CA LEU A 27 23.40 40.30 20.49
C LEU A 27 24.26 39.80 21.66
N GLY A 28 25.55 40.15 21.69
CA GLY A 28 26.46 39.83 22.80
C GLY A 28 26.16 40.59 24.10
N CYS A 29 25.32 41.63 24.07
CA CYS A 29 24.96 42.42 25.24
C CYS A 29 23.58 42.03 25.77
N GLN A 30 23.50 41.39 26.94
CA GLN A 30 22.25 40.98 27.59
C GLN A 30 21.16 42.09 27.64
N LYS A 31 21.55 43.36 27.85
CA LYS A 31 20.62 44.50 27.93
C LYS A 31 20.08 44.96 26.57
N HIS A 32 20.83 44.74 25.49
CA HIS A 32 20.51 45.23 24.14
C HIS A 32 20.23 44.11 23.14
N ARG A 33 20.21 42.85 23.59
CA ARG A 33 19.92 41.68 22.75
C ARG A 33 18.61 41.81 21.97
N TRP A 34 17.56 42.32 22.62
CA TRP A 34 16.26 42.59 21.98
C TRP A 34 16.37 43.54 20.77
N LEU A 35 17.33 44.49 20.79
CA LEU A 35 17.55 45.43 19.69
C LEU A 35 18.27 44.74 18.53
N GLY A 36 19.21 43.83 18.83
CA GLY A 36 19.85 42.96 17.84
C GLY A 36 18.84 42.03 17.15
N GLU A 37 17.99 41.37 17.93
CA GLU A 37 16.91 40.50 17.40
C GLU A 37 15.92 41.29 16.54
N ARG A 38 15.51 42.49 16.98
CA ARG A 38 14.64 43.38 16.20
C ARG A 38 15.28 43.89 14.90
N LEU A 39 16.60 44.10 14.90
CA LEU A 39 17.36 44.42 13.68
C LEU A 39 17.33 43.25 12.69
N LEU A 40 17.59 42.02 13.15
CA LEU A 40 17.52 40.83 12.32
C LEU A 40 16.10 40.61 11.74
N GLN A 41 15.05 40.78 12.55
CA GLN A 41 13.65 40.73 12.08
C GLN A 41 13.36 41.79 11.00
N THR A 42 13.97 42.98 11.13
CA THR A 42 13.84 44.04 10.11
C THR A 42 14.52 43.62 8.82
N PHE A 43 15.70 43.00 8.88
CA PHE A 43 16.39 42.49 7.70
C PHE A 43 15.60 41.36 7.04
N ASP A 44 15.08 40.41 7.80
CA ASP A 44 14.22 39.34 7.27
C ASP A 44 13.02 39.92 6.50
N ARG A 45 12.28 40.86 7.11
CA ARG A 45 11.05 41.43 6.52
C ARG A 45 11.28 42.41 5.37
N HIS A 46 12.32 43.23 5.43
CA HIS A 46 12.49 44.37 4.52
C HIS A 46 13.71 44.29 3.61
N LEU A 47 14.76 43.55 4.00
CA LEU A 47 15.93 43.35 3.14
C LEU A 47 15.67 42.19 2.17
N LEU A 48 15.30 41.00 2.65
CA LEU A 48 15.19 39.79 1.80
C LEU A 48 14.36 40.00 0.52
N PRO A 49 13.16 40.63 0.55
CA PRO A 49 12.35 40.80 -0.66
C PRO A 49 12.92 41.85 -1.64
N LYS A 50 13.79 42.75 -1.19
CA LYS A 50 14.33 43.86 -1.99
C LYS A 50 15.68 43.54 -2.65
N VAL A 51 16.35 42.46 -2.25
CA VAL A 51 17.67 42.15 -2.78
C VAL A 51 17.56 41.58 -4.20
N LYS A 52 18.40 42.09 -5.11
CA LYS A 52 18.47 41.59 -6.48
C LYS A 52 19.23 40.25 -6.51
N LEU A 53 18.67 39.27 -7.24
CA LEU A 53 19.31 37.98 -7.51
C LEU A 53 20.44 38.16 -8.54
N ASP A 54 21.64 38.41 -8.06
CA ASP A 54 22.87 38.49 -8.84
C ASP A 54 24.04 37.81 -8.11
N TYR A 55 25.20 37.66 -8.77
CA TYR A 55 26.41 37.13 -8.13
C TYR A 55 26.93 37.99 -6.97
N ASN A 56 26.40 39.20 -6.76
CA ASN A 56 26.78 40.08 -5.67
C ASN A 56 25.93 39.89 -4.41
N LEU A 57 24.89 39.05 -4.47
CA LEU A 57 24.10 38.64 -3.31
C LEU A 57 24.98 38.15 -2.15
N VAL A 58 26.14 37.56 -2.49
CA VAL A 58 27.21 37.17 -1.57
C VAL A 58 27.59 38.24 -0.55
N SER A 59 27.52 39.53 -0.89
CA SER A 59 27.84 40.60 0.05
C SER A 59 26.91 40.61 1.28
N PHE A 60 25.70 40.07 1.15
CA PHE A 60 24.70 40.00 2.21
C PHE A 60 24.69 38.66 2.98
N PHE A 61 25.47 37.67 2.54
CA PHE A 61 25.54 36.35 3.20
C PHE A 61 25.88 36.42 4.69
N PRO A 62 26.80 37.30 5.16
CA PRO A 62 27.03 37.45 6.59
C PRO A 62 25.79 37.85 7.40
N ILE A 63 24.83 38.56 6.79
CA ILE A 63 23.54 38.86 7.44
C ILE A 63 22.64 37.64 7.41
N PHE A 64 22.63 36.89 6.29
CA PHE A 64 21.85 35.67 6.14
C PHE A 64 22.29 34.60 7.15
N ASP A 65 23.59 34.46 7.39
CA ASP A 65 24.13 33.59 8.45
C ASP A 65 23.58 34.01 9.82
N ARG A 66 23.58 35.31 10.15
CA ARG A 66 23.01 35.80 11.42
C ARG A 66 21.50 35.61 11.54
N ILE A 67 20.76 35.71 10.43
CA ILE A 67 19.33 35.37 10.41
C ILE A 67 19.16 33.86 10.65
N ALA A 68 20.01 33.02 10.03
CA ALA A 68 19.98 31.56 10.17
C ALA A 68 20.44 31.03 11.54
N GLU A 69 21.22 31.82 12.30
CA GLU A 69 21.60 31.51 13.68
C GLU A 69 20.48 31.83 14.69
N SER A 70 19.50 32.65 14.30
CA SER A 70 18.47 33.18 15.19
C SER A 70 17.22 32.28 15.24
N ASP A 71 17.07 31.51 16.32
CA ASP A 71 15.91 30.65 16.60
C ASP A 71 14.56 31.39 16.69
N THR A 72 14.58 32.69 16.97
CA THR A 72 13.38 33.54 17.10
C THR A 72 12.75 33.94 15.76
N ILE A 73 13.49 33.87 14.65
CA ILE A 73 13.01 34.33 13.33
C ILE A 73 12.67 33.09 12.50
N PRO A 74 11.44 32.98 11.97
CA PRO A 74 11.11 31.87 11.07
C PRO A 74 11.95 32.03 9.78
N PRO A 75 12.76 31.03 9.39
CA PRO A 75 13.69 31.15 8.27
C PRO A 75 13.00 31.04 6.90
N ARG A 76 11.68 31.25 6.84
CA ARG A 76 10.83 31.09 5.66
C ARG A 76 11.29 32.00 4.52
N GLY A 77 11.41 33.30 4.79
CA GLY A 77 11.82 34.29 3.78
C GLY A 77 13.24 34.03 3.26
N LEU A 78 14.14 33.64 4.17
CA LEU A 78 15.51 33.30 3.81
C LEU A 78 15.57 32.05 2.92
N LEU A 79 14.86 30.98 3.27
CA LEU A 79 14.83 29.75 2.49
C LEU A 79 14.21 29.97 1.10
N GLU A 80 13.16 30.77 0.97
CA GLU A 80 12.57 31.14 -0.33
C GLU A 80 13.59 31.87 -1.22
N LEU A 81 14.28 32.87 -0.67
CA LEU A 81 15.33 33.60 -1.37
C LEU A 81 16.47 32.66 -1.81
N LEU A 82 16.90 31.73 -0.94
CA LEU A 82 17.97 30.78 -1.26
C LEU A 82 17.54 29.77 -2.33
N ILE A 83 16.28 29.34 -2.37
CA ILE A 83 15.75 28.47 -3.44
C ILE A 83 15.83 29.20 -4.79
N GLU A 84 15.33 30.43 -4.86
CA GLU A 84 15.37 31.24 -6.07
C GLU A 84 16.81 31.51 -6.51
N PHE A 85 17.70 31.77 -5.56
CA PHE A 85 19.11 31.99 -5.84
C PHE A 85 19.81 30.72 -6.37
N MET A 86 19.53 29.55 -5.80
CA MET A 86 20.05 28.28 -6.32
C MET A 86 19.56 28.03 -7.75
N ALA A 87 18.29 28.32 -8.05
CA ALA A 87 17.77 28.23 -9.42
C ALA A 87 18.48 29.19 -10.38
N PHE A 88 18.76 30.42 -9.94
CA PHE A 88 19.56 31.38 -10.69
C PHE A 88 20.99 30.86 -10.97
N LEU A 89 21.66 30.27 -9.98
CA LEU A 89 23.03 29.74 -10.13
C LEU A 89 23.08 28.59 -11.15
N VAL A 90 22.07 27.73 -11.16
CA VAL A 90 21.91 26.64 -12.15
C VAL A 90 21.73 27.24 -13.55
N GLY A 91 20.83 28.22 -13.72
CA GLY A 91 20.56 28.83 -15.02
C GLY A 91 21.70 29.67 -15.59
N LYS A 92 22.57 30.23 -14.74
CA LYS A 92 23.75 31.01 -15.15
C LYS A 92 25.05 30.21 -15.19
N HIS A 93 24.99 28.91 -14.92
CA HIS A 93 26.16 28.06 -14.96
C HIS A 93 26.69 27.90 -16.38
N GLY A 94 27.97 28.22 -16.57
CA GLY A 94 28.67 28.13 -17.84
C GLY A 94 30.18 27.98 -17.62
N PRO A 95 30.98 27.82 -18.69
CA PRO A 95 32.40 27.48 -18.60
C PRO A 95 33.23 28.53 -17.84
N TYR A 96 32.84 29.81 -17.86
CA TYR A 96 33.53 30.89 -17.16
C TYR A 96 32.91 31.27 -15.82
N THR A 97 31.69 30.80 -15.53
CA THR A 97 30.95 31.10 -14.29
C THR A 97 30.89 29.91 -13.34
N GLY A 98 31.33 28.71 -13.75
CA GLY A 98 31.30 27.48 -12.95
C GLY A 98 31.93 27.63 -11.58
N LEU A 99 33.14 28.20 -11.48
CA LEU A 99 33.82 28.41 -10.19
C LEU A 99 33.03 29.36 -9.28
N ARG A 100 32.39 30.39 -9.85
CA ARG A 100 31.57 31.33 -9.07
C ARG A 100 30.29 30.65 -8.60
N SER A 101 29.59 29.94 -9.49
CA SER A 101 28.38 29.20 -9.15
C SER A 101 28.65 28.12 -8.09
N TRP A 102 29.73 27.35 -8.21
CA TRP A 102 30.20 26.41 -7.18
C TRP A 102 30.42 27.12 -5.84
N SER A 103 31.25 28.17 -5.79
CA SER A 103 31.58 28.85 -4.52
C SER A 103 30.34 29.44 -3.82
N GLN A 104 29.36 29.90 -4.60
CA GLN A 104 28.13 30.46 -4.08
C GLN A 104 27.16 29.37 -3.64
N GLY A 105 27.04 28.29 -4.40
CA GLY A 105 26.27 27.10 -4.01
C GLY A 105 26.80 26.49 -2.71
N SER A 106 28.12 26.35 -2.57
CA SER A 106 28.75 25.86 -1.33
C SER A 106 28.46 26.78 -0.14
N ARG A 107 28.42 28.10 -0.34
CA ARG A 107 28.04 29.04 0.72
C ARG A 107 26.56 28.95 1.10
N VAL A 108 25.65 28.72 0.14
CA VAL A 108 24.23 28.47 0.42
C VAL A 108 24.09 27.21 1.27
N LEU A 109 24.84 26.15 0.97
CA LEU A 109 24.90 24.94 1.80
C LEU A 109 25.47 25.21 3.19
N GLY A 110 26.42 26.14 3.32
CA GLY A 110 26.89 26.65 4.61
C GLY A 110 25.76 27.26 5.44
N ILE A 111 24.93 28.14 4.86
CA ILE A 111 23.74 28.70 5.52
C ILE A 111 22.75 27.58 5.88
N CYS A 112 22.56 26.58 5.01
CA CYS A 112 21.71 25.42 5.30
C CYS A 112 22.23 24.64 6.50
N ARG A 113 23.55 24.45 6.65
CA ARG A 113 24.16 23.85 7.84
C ARG A 113 23.85 24.69 9.08
N THR A 114 24.01 26.01 9.02
CA THR A 114 23.69 26.90 10.15
C THR A 114 22.22 26.78 10.56
N LEU A 115 21.30 26.76 9.59
CA LEU A 115 19.87 26.53 9.87
C LEU A 115 19.64 25.22 10.61
N LEU A 116 20.22 24.12 10.11
CA LEU A 116 20.14 22.79 10.73
C LEU A 116 20.70 22.77 12.16
N MET A 117 21.68 23.63 12.47
CA MET A 117 22.30 23.73 13.79
C MET A 117 21.45 24.48 14.81
N HIS A 118 20.77 25.54 14.39
CA HIS A 118 20.13 26.49 15.31
C HIS A 118 18.60 26.34 15.39
N HIS A 119 17.95 25.83 14.34
CA HIS A 119 16.50 25.67 14.31
C HIS A 119 16.05 24.22 14.53
N ASN A 120 14.80 24.06 14.94
CA ASN A 120 14.12 22.77 14.99
C ASN A 120 13.94 22.22 13.56
N SER A 121 14.26 20.94 13.37
CA SER A 121 14.28 20.31 12.05
C SER A 121 12.87 20.19 11.46
N SER A 122 11.85 20.06 12.32
CA SER A 122 10.43 20.12 11.94
C SER A 122 10.07 21.44 11.23
N ARG A 123 10.52 22.58 11.74
CA ARG A 123 10.28 23.93 11.17
C ARG A 123 10.92 24.11 9.79
N LEU A 124 12.11 23.54 9.62
CA LEU A 124 12.87 23.67 8.38
C LEU A 124 12.37 22.73 7.30
N PHE A 125 11.75 21.61 7.69
CA PHE A 125 11.61 20.42 6.86
C PHE A 125 11.08 20.73 5.46
N LEU A 126 9.92 21.38 5.34
CA LEU A 126 9.25 21.55 4.05
C LEU A 126 10.10 22.37 3.06
N ARG A 127 10.62 23.52 3.49
CA ARG A 127 11.33 24.46 2.60
C ARG A 127 12.78 24.07 2.40
N LEU A 128 13.46 23.62 3.45
CA LEU A 128 14.84 23.17 3.36
C LEU A 128 14.96 21.86 2.57
N SER A 129 14.02 20.90 2.72
CA SER A 129 14.01 19.70 1.88
C SER A 129 13.82 20.03 0.41
N ARG A 130 12.94 20.98 0.07
CA ARG A 130 12.75 21.47 -1.31
C ARG A 130 14.04 22.08 -1.87
N LEU A 131 14.72 22.95 -1.11
CA LEU A 131 16.00 23.55 -1.51
C LEU A 131 17.07 22.47 -1.76
N LEU A 132 17.24 21.57 -0.80
CA LEU A 132 18.25 20.52 -0.87
C LEU A 132 17.94 19.53 -1.99
N ALA A 133 16.69 19.09 -2.15
CA ALA A 133 16.27 18.19 -3.23
C ALA A 133 16.45 18.83 -4.61
N PHE A 134 16.07 20.10 -4.78
CA PHE A 134 16.34 20.86 -6.00
C PHE A 134 17.83 20.87 -6.32
N THR A 135 18.66 21.17 -5.32
CA THR A 135 20.12 21.18 -5.47
C THR A 135 20.67 19.81 -5.85
N CYS A 136 20.18 18.73 -5.23
CA CYS A 136 20.58 17.35 -5.52
C CYS A 136 20.28 16.94 -6.97
N LEU A 137 19.17 17.42 -7.53
CA LEU A 137 18.69 17.03 -8.86
C LEU A 137 19.32 17.88 -9.97
N TYR A 138 19.39 19.20 -9.77
CA TYR A 138 19.64 20.14 -10.86
C TYR A 138 20.96 20.89 -10.78
N PHE A 139 21.65 20.90 -9.63
CA PHE A 139 22.91 21.64 -9.53
C PHE A 139 24.00 20.97 -10.39
N PRO A 140 24.76 21.73 -11.19
CA PRO A 140 25.70 21.15 -12.17
C PRO A 140 26.97 20.55 -11.54
N ASP A 141 27.40 21.11 -10.41
CA ASP A 141 28.60 20.65 -9.70
C ASP A 141 28.33 19.44 -8.79
N LEU A 142 29.18 18.42 -8.85
CA LEU A 142 29.00 17.17 -8.10
C LEU A 142 29.17 17.34 -6.58
N GLU A 143 30.14 18.14 -6.13
CA GLU A 143 30.43 18.33 -4.71
C GLU A 143 29.26 19.03 -4.02
N VAL A 144 28.70 20.06 -4.65
CA VAL A 144 27.51 20.77 -4.14
C VAL A 144 26.30 19.81 -4.07
N ARG A 145 26.11 18.96 -5.08
CA ARG A 145 25.02 17.95 -5.06
C ARG A 145 25.19 16.94 -3.93
N ASP A 146 26.40 16.43 -3.72
CA ASP A 146 26.67 15.41 -2.71
C ASP A 146 26.52 15.96 -1.29
N ASN A 147 27.01 17.18 -1.04
CA ASN A 147 26.77 17.87 0.22
C ASN A 147 25.28 18.12 0.47
N ALA A 148 24.53 18.53 -0.56
CA ALA A 148 23.08 18.69 -0.45
C ALA A 148 22.37 17.37 -0.12
N ARG A 149 22.80 16.24 -0.72
CA ARG A 149 22.27 14.90 -0.41
C ARG A 149 22.53 14.50 1.03
N ILE A 150 23.74 14.77 1.54
CA ILE A 150 24.10 14.48 2.93
C ILE A 150 23.20 15.26 3.88
N TYR A 151 23.05 16.58 3.68
CA TYR A 151 22.18 17.41 4.51
C TYR A 151 20.71 16.99 4.41
N LEU A 152 20.24 16.59 3.22
CA LEU A 152 18.88 16.09 3.05
C LEU A 152 18.67 14.78 3.83
N ARG A 153 19.62 13.84 3.76
CA ARG A 153 19.55 12.57 4.52
C ARG A 153 19.58 12.80 6.02
N ILE A 154 20.40 13.74 6.48
CA ILE A 154 20.48 14.11 7.91
C ILE A 154 19.16 14.74 8.37
N LEU A 155 18.61 15.69 7.61
CA LEU A 155 17.34 16.37 7.91
C LEU A 155 16.16 15.39 8.03
N ILE A 156 16.13 14.37 7.17
CA ILE A 156 15.03 13.40 7.12
C ILE A 156 15.19 12.31 8.18
N CYS A 157 16.41 11.77 8.38
CA CYS A 157 16.60 10.54 9.14
C CYS A 157 17.12 10.74 10.57
N VAL A 158 17.63 11.92 10.91
CA VAL A 158 18.30 12.15 12.20
C VAL A 158 17.47 13.11 13.07
N PRO A 159 17.09 12.72 14.30
CA PRO A 159 16.41 13.61 15.23
C PRO A 159 17.21 14.89 15.49
N GLY A 160 16.53 16.03 15.61
CA GLY A 160 17.15 17.35 15.72
C GLY A 160 18.25 17.46 16.78
N LYS A 161 18.09 16.85 17.97
CA LYS A 161 19.15 16.84 19.00
C LYS A 161 20.42 16.13 18.53
N LYS A 162 20.29 14.90 18.01
CA LYS A 162 21.41 14.09 17.51
C LYS A 162 22.06 14.72 16.29
N LEU A 163 21.25 15.36 15.44
CA LEU A 163 21.70 16.11 14.28
C LEU A 163 22.65 17.24 14.68
N ARG A 164 22.28 18.05 15.69
CA ARG A 164 23.14 19.11 16.22
C ARG A 164 24.44 18.56 16.79
N ASP A 165 24.38 17.46 17.54
CA ASP A 165 25.57 16.81 18.10
C ASP A 165 26.52 16.31 16.98
N MET A 166 25.99 15.70 15.92
CA MET A 166 26.77 15.22 14.77
C MET A 166 27.44 16.35 14.00
N LEU A 167 26.72 17.46 13.77
CA LEU A 167 27.25 18.61 13.05
C LEU A 167 28.26 19.40 13.91
N ASN A 168 28.07 19.50 15.23
CA ASN A 168 29.04 20.07 16.18
C ASN A 168 30.35 19.26 16.24
N LEU A 169 30.28 17.92 16.19
CA LEU A 169 31.46 17.06 16.24
C LEU A 169 32.41 17.31 15.06
N GLY A 170 31.86 17.64 13.88
CA GLY A 170 32.66 18.04 12.72
C GLY A 170 33.43 19.35 12.94
N GLU A 171 32.97 20.21 13.84
CA GLU A 171 33.57 21.51 14.15
C GLU A 171 34.72 21.40 15.17
N GLN A 172 34.59 20.48 16.14
CA GLN A 172 35.64 20.17 17.10
C GLN A 172 36.83 19.42 16.49
N LEU A 173 36.63 18.74 15.36
CA LEU A 173 37.69 17.94 14.74
C LEU A 173 38.51 18.68 13.69
N GLY A 174 38.11 19.85 13.18
CA GLY A 174 38.98 20.70 12.35
C GLY A 174 39.67 20.01 11.16
N ILE A 175 39.04 18.99 10.56
CA ILE A 175 39.62 18.21 9.45
C ILE A 175 38.97 18.60 8.11
N SER A 176 39.83 18.96 7.16
CA SER A 176 39.58 19.16 5.72
C SER A 176 38.68 18.07 5.10
N PRO A 177 37.88 18.33 4.03
CA PRO A 177 36.87 17.41 3.52
C PRO A 177 37.46 16.26 2.69
N SER A 178 38.33 15.46 3.30
CA SER A 178 38.86 14.24 2.69
C SER A 178 39.36 13.31 3.79
N SER A 179 38.46 12.56 4.42
CA SER A 179 38.74 11.24 5.00
C SER A 179 37.47 10.65 5.57
N HIS A 180 37.02 9.55 4.97
CA HIS A 180 35.94 8.72 5.49
C HIS A 180 36.40 8.10 6.82
N SER A 181 36.01 8.70 7.94
CA SER A 181 36.25 8.13 9.27
C SER A 181 34.94 7.58 9.86
N SER A 182 34.95 6.27 10.03
CA SER A 182 34.01 5.38 10.68
C SER A 182 33.17 6.01 11.80
N PHE A 183 31.85 6.05 11.61
CA PHE A 183 30.86 6.42 12.62
C PHE A 183 30.81 5.38 13.76
N ASN A 184 31.72 5.44 14.71
CA ASN A 184 31.60 4.70 15.96
C ASN A 184 31.11 5.63 17.07
N VAL A 185 29.86 6.10 16.93
CA VAL A 185 29.15 6.78 18.01
C VAL A 185 28.61 5.68 18.91
N GLN A 186 29.17 5.53 20.11
CA GLN A 186 28.56 4.75 21.18
C GLN A 186 27.09 5.16 21.29
N ALA A 187 26.18 4.20 21.06
CA ALA A 187 24.74 4.45 21.12
C ALA A 187 24.41 5.10 22.48
N PRO A 188 23.88 6.34 22.49
CA PRO A 188 23.37 6.90 23.72
C PRO A 188 22.33 5.92 24.27
N ARG A 189 22.38 5.63 25.56
CA ARG A 189 21.30 4.90 26.25
C ARG A 189 20.05 5.79 26.21
N PHE A 190 19.30 5.75 25.12
CA PHE A 190 18.05 6.47 24.97
C PHE A 190 17.06 5.86 25.97
N SER A 191 16.62 6.67 26.93
CA SER A 191 15.68 6.24 27.95
C SER A 191 14.34 5.91 27.29
N GLN A 192 13.99 4.62 27.25
CA GLN A 192 12.64 4.19 26.89
C GLN A 192 11.68 4.59 28.01
N SER A 193 10.79 5.56 27.77
CA SER A 193 9.76 5.93 28.75
C SER A 193 8.54 5.02 28.58
N LEU A 194 8.62 3.80 29.11
CA LEU A 194 7.56 2.77 29.01
C LEU A 194 6.18 3.23 29.50
N LYS A 195 6.10 4.22 30.40
CA LYS A 195 4.83 4.78 30.89
C LYS A 195 4.14 5.70 29.87
N LYS A 196 4.89 6.43 29.05
CA LYS A 196 4.35 7.36 28.04
C LYS A 196 4.03 6.66 26.72
N SER A 197 4.68 5.52 26.46
CA SER A 197 4.51 4.77 25.22
C SER A 197 3.29 3.83 25.21
N ARG A 198 2.63 3.61 26.37
CA ARG A 198 1.42 2.79 26.49
C ARG A 198 0.19 3.36 25.76
N ASN A 199 0.15 4.66 25.47
CA ASN A 199 -0.98 5.33 24.84
C ASN A 199 -0.66 5.83 23.42
N ILE A 200 0.28 5.21 22.69
CA ILE A 200 0.65 5.68 21.35
C ILE A 200 -0.54 5.68 20.37
N SER A 201 -1.46 4.73 20.52
CA SER A 201 -2.68 4.63 19.70
C SER A 201 -3.66 5.80 19.91
N SER A 202 -3.47 6.64 20.93
CA SER A 202 -4.31 7.82 21.17
C SER A 202 -3.87 9.05 20.38
N TYR A 203 -2.70 8.99 19.73
CA TYR A 203 -2.19 10.12 18.94
C TYR A 203 -1.52 9.69 17.64
N VAL A 204 -1.16 8.41 17.45
CA VAL A 204 -0.73 7.85 16.16
C VAL A 204 -1.83 6.95 15.64
N HIS A 205 -2.30 7.24 14.44
CA HIS A 205 -3.38 6.53 13.79
C HIS A 205 -2.86 5.86 12.52
N PHE A 206 -3.10 4.57 12.43
CA PHE A 206 -2.82 3.76 11.26
C PHE A 206 -4.15 3.21 10.76
N GLU A 207 -4.54 3.64 9.56
CA GLU A 207 -5.88 3.41 9.03
C GLU A 207 -5.80 2.92 7.60
N ARG A 208 -6.78 2.10 7.19
CA ARG A 208 -6.92 1.70 5.79
C ARG A 208 -7.36 2.89 4.95
N VAL A 209 -6.82 3.00 3.74
CA VAL A 209 -7.28 4.00 2.76
C VAL A 209 -8.64 3.57 2.20
N ILE A 210 -8.81 2.27 1.94
CA ILE A 210 -10.06 1.69 1.45
C ILE A 210 -10.71 0.92 2.60
N PRO A 211 -11.90 1.36 3.09
CA PRO A 211 -12.61 0.65 4.14
C PRO A 211 -13.13 -0.69 3.62
N LEU A 212 -13.23 -1.66 4.51
CA LEU A 212 -13.88 -2.93 4.22
C LEU A 212 -15.39 -2.72 4.06
N LEU A 213 -15.99 -3.56 3.22
CA LEU A 213 -17.45 -3.64 3.11
C LEU A 213 -18.03 -4.27 4.37
N VAL A 214 -17.38 -5.35 4.82
CA VAL A 214 -17.76 -6.05 6.04
C VAL A 214 -17.12 -5.33 7.24
N LYS A 215 -17.90 -4.45 7.88
CA LYS A 215 -17.43 -3.60 9.01
C LYS A 215 -17.34 -4.33 10.35
N GLN A 216 -17.99 -5.48 10.50
CA GLN A 216 -18.04 -6.25 11.75
C GLN A 216 -17.95 -7.75 11.46
N SER A 217 -17.33 -8.47 12.40
CA SER A 217 -17.41 -9.94 12.58
C SER A 217 -16.31 -10.77 11.92
N TRP A 218 -15.18 -10.96 12.62
CA TRP A 218 -14.45 -12.24 12.60
C TRP A 218 -14.01 -12.57 14.03
N SER A 219 -14.95 -13.02 14.86
CA SER A 219 -14.66 -13.84 16.05
C SER A 219 -15.12 -15.28 15.80
N LEU A 220 -14.76 -15.84 14.65
CA LEU A 220 -14.80 -17.28 14.43
C LEU A 220 -13.40 -17.73 13.98
N SER A 221 -12.36 -17.31 14.72
CA SER A 221 -11.23 -18.20 14.86
C SER A 221 -11.78 -19.42 15.59
N LEU A 222 -11.99 -20.53 14.87
CA LEU A 222 -12.14 -21.83 15.51
C LEU A 222 -10.86 -22.08 16.29
N SER A 223 -10.84 -21.65 17.55
CA SER A 223 -9.80 -22.01 18.50
C SER A 223 -9.75 -23.52 18.51
N SER A 224 -8.60 -24.08 18.11
CA SER A 224 -8.34 -25.51 18.18
C SER A 224 -8.72 -25.99 19.59
N LEU A 225 -9.80 -26.77 19.70
CA LEU A 225 -10.10 -27.53 20.91
C LEU A 225 -9.05 -28.64 21.02
N GLY A 226 -7.87 -28.25 21.53
CA GLY A 226 -6.75 -29.12 21.85
C GLY A 226 -6.27 -28.74 23.25
N VAL A 227 -6.76 -29.48 24.24
CA VAL A 227 -6.35 -29.38 25.64
C VAL A 227 -4.86 -29.69 25.74
N GLY A 228 -4.08 -28.69 26.17
CA GLY A 228 -2.81 -28.83 26.86
C GLY A 228 -1.71 -29.67 26.19
N SER A 229 -0.99 -29.08 25.25
CA SER A 229 0.44 -29.36 25.07
C SER A 229 1.16 -28.13 24.50
N THR A 230 2.33 -27.85 25.04
CA THR A 230 3.22 -26.74 24.65
C THR A 230 3.96 -27.08 23.35
N GLU A 231 3.27 -27.05 22.21
CA GLU A 231 3.83 -26.83 20.86
C GLU A 231 2.66 -26.38 19.95
N PRO A 232 2.83 -25.40 19.04
CA PRO A 232 1.78 -25.03 18.10
C PRO A 232 1.57 -26.17 17.09
N GLY A 233 0.64 -27.06 17.41
CA GLY A 233 0.19 -28.11 16.50
C GLY A 233 -0.45 -27.47 15.27
N TYR A 234 0.20 -27.62 14.12
CA TYR A 234 -0.41 -27.37 12.82
C TYR A 234 -1.62 -28.29 12.69
N LEU A 235 -2.80 -27.71 12.45
CA LEU A 235 -3.87 -28.50 11.84
C LEU A 235 -3.35 -28.96 10.47
N GLU A 236 -3.44 -30.25 10.27
CA GLU A 236 -3.15 -30.94 9.03
C GLU A 236 -4.09 -30.39 7.96
N GLY A 237 -3.63 -29.38 7.22
CA GLY A 237 -4.29 -28.90 6.02
C GLY A 237 -4.56 -30.07 5.09
N ILE A 238 -5.61 -29.97 4.27
CA ILE A 238 -6.03 -31.00 3.29
C ILE A 238 -4.77 -31.64 2.67
N ARG A 239 -4.45 -32.88 3.08
CA ARG A 239 -3.28 -33.59 2.58
C ARG A 239 -3.52 -33.95 1.12
N ASP A 240 -2.89 -33.18 0.23
CA ASP A 240 -2.66 -33.61 -1.13
C ASP A 240 -1.60 -34.74 -1.12
N ILE A 241 -1.84 -35.78 -1.91
CA ILE A 241 -1.05 -37.03 -1.95
C ILE A 241 0.41 -36.72 -2.32
N GLU A 242 1.34 -36.92 -1.39
CA GLU A 242 2.77 -37.03 -1.73
C GLU A 242 3.03 -38.42 -2.34
N PRO A 243 3.86 -38.53 -3.41
CA PRO A 243 4.23 -39.82 -3.95
C PRO A 243 5.13 -40.56 -2.95
N ILE A 244 4.66 -41.72 -2.50
CA ILE A 244 5.44 -42.66 -1.67
C ILE A 244 6.61 -43.17 -2.52
N ILE A 245 7.84 -42.86 -2.11
CA ILE A 245 9.03 -43.54 -2.61
C ILE A 245 9.20 -44.78 -1.71
N GLU A 246 8.81 -45.95 -2.21
CA GLU A 246 9.13 -47.21 -1.55
C GLU A 246 10.61 -47.54 -1.78
N ASP A 247 11.44 -47.28 -0.76
CA ASP A 247 12.75 -47.89 -0.63
C ASP A 247 12.56 -49.39 -0.36
N SER A 248 12.75 -50.21 -1.39
CA SER A 248 12.86 -51.67 -1.21
C SER A 248 14.33 -52.04 -1.04
N GLU A 249 14.69 -52.31 0.21
CA GLU A 249 15.88 -53.08 0.56
C GLU A 249 15.76 -54.50 -0.04
N ILE A 250 16.74 -54.92 -0.86
CA ILE A 250 17.08 -56.33 -1.02
C ILE A 250 18.59 -56.46 -0.91
N GLY A 251 19.01 -57.10 0.18
CA GLY A 251 20.36 -57.60 0.35
C GLY A 251 20.54 -59.01 -0.22
N ASP A 252 21.80 -59.24 -0.62
CA ASP A 252 22.58 -60.47 -0.54
C ASP A 252 22.63 -61.44 -1.75
N GLY A 253 23.86 -61.89 -2.04
CA GLY A 253 24.16 -63.10 -2.84
C GLY A 253 24.99 -62.93 -4.12
N SER A 254 26.31 -63.09 -4.01
CA SER A 254 27.31 -63.21 -5.09
C SER A 254 27.13 -64.41 -6.03
N ASN A 255 27.50 -64.30 -7.32
CA ASN A 255 28.56 -65.11 -7.95
C ASN A 255 28.89 -64.72 -9.41
N VAL A 256 30.13 -65.04 -9.75
CA VAL A 256 31.02 -64.57 -10.83
C VAL A 256 30.87 -65.33 -12.17
N GLU A 257 31.30 -64.67 -13.26
CA GLU A 257 31.95 -65.17 -14.51
C GLU A 257 31.17 -65.32 -15.86
N ASP A 258 31.53 -64.40 -16.78
CA ASP A 258 32.10 -64.59 -18.12
C ASP A 258 31.28 -64.93 -19.40
N SER A 259 31.14 -63.87 -20.22
CA SER A 259 31.78 -63.69 -21.55
C SER A 259 30.96 -63.80 -22.86
N SER A 260 31.08 -62.71 -23.66
CA SER A 260 31.01 -62.58 -25.14
C SER A 260 29.63 -62.77 -25.82
N ASN A 261 29.15 -62.06 -26.84
CA ASN A 261 29.59 -61.05 -27.84
C ASN A 261 28.24 -60.58 -28.51
N VAL A 262 27.91 -59.34 -28.89
CA VAL A 262 28.30 -58.57 -30.11
C VAL A 262 27.50 -57.24 -30.10
N GLN A 263 28.21 -56.13 -30.35
CA GLN A 263 27.90 -54.85 -31.02
C GLN A 263 26.44 -54.44 -31.35
N ILE A 264 26.05 -53.20 -31.02
CA ILE A 264 25.79 -52.06 -31.96
C ILE A 264 25.24 -50.84 -31.18
N ILE A 265 25.98 -49.72 -31.28
CA ILE A 265 25.62 -48.29 -31.42
C ILE A 265 24.59 -47.63 -30.46
N GLU A 266 25.03 -46.47 -29.97
CA GLU A 266 24.42 -45.44 -29.13
C GLU A 266 23.02 -44.95 -29.55
N GLU A 267 22.11 -44.84 -28.59
CA GLU A 267 21.14 -43.72 -28.47
C GLU A 267 20.60 -43.67 -27.03
N ALA A 268 20.56 -42.47 -26.44
CA ALA A 268 20.27 -42.20 -25.03
C ALA A 268 18.83 -42.59 -24.62
N PRO A 269 18.58 -43.04 -23.37
CA PRO A 269 17.23 -43.34 -22.92
C PRO A 269 16.47 -42.05 -22.63
N ILE A 270 15.35 -41.92 -23.34
CA ILE A 270 14.26 -40.98 -23.13
C ILE A 270 13.83 -41.04 -21.65
N ILE A 271 13.90 -39.90 -20.96
CA ILE A 271 13.42 -39.78 -19.58
C ILE A 271 11.90 -39.92 -19.58
N ASP A 272 11.42 -40.97 -18.91
CA ASP A 272 10.03 -41.35 -18.73
C ASP A 272 9.19 -40.19 -18.17
N ARG A 273 8.23 -39.73 -18.97
CA ARG A 273 7.04 -39.03 -18.46
C ARG A 273 6.20 -40.07 -17.70
N PRO A 274 5.67 -39.76 -16.49
CA PRO A 274 4.71 -40.66 -15.87
C PRO A 274 3.49 -40.80 -16.80
N GLN A 275 3.26 -42.02 -17.29
CA GLN A 275 2.13 -42.34 -18.14
C GLN A 275 0.82 -42.10 -17.38
N GLU A 276 0.01 -41.18 -17.87
CA GLU A 276 -1.35 -40.94 -17.38
C GLU A 276 -2.20 -42.22 -17.58
N PRO A 277 -3.07 -42.58 -16.62
CA PRO A 277 -3.98 -43.71 -16.80
C PRO A 277 -4.99 -43.37 -17.91
N LEU A 278 -4.77 -43.96 -19.09
CA LEU A 278 -5.64 -43.87 -20.26
C LEU A 278 -7.07 -44.30 -19.88
N ARG A 279 -7.97 -43.33 -19.70
CA ARG A 279 -9.42 -43.56 -19.64
C ARG A 279 -10.07 -42.93 -20.87
N VAL A 280 -11.11 -43.58 -21.37
CA VAL A 280 -11.97 -43.05 -22.42
C VAL A 280 -12.64 -41.80 -21.86
N THR A 281 -12.12 -40.63 -22.22
CA THR A 281 -12.65 -39.33 -21.83
C THR A 281 -13.53 -38.80 -22.96
N ASP A 282 -14.67 -38.21 -22.61
CA ASP A 282 -15.48 -37.48 -23.57
C ASP A 282 -14.68 -36.27 -24.08
N SER A 283 -14.85 -35.94 -25.37
CA SER A 283 -14.32 -34.75 -26.01
C SER A 283 -14.49 -33.48 -25.16
N LYS A 284 -15.68 -33.29 -24.57
CA LYS A 284 -16.00 -32.14 -23.71
C LYS A 284 -15.19 -32.13 -22.41
N ILE A 285 -14.99 -33.30 -21.79
CA ILE A 285 -14.19 -33.42 -20.58
C ILE A 285 -12.72 -33.12 -20.93
N SER A 286 -12.20 -33.67 -22.02
CA SER A 286 -10.82 -33.43 -22.47
C SER A 286 -10.52 -31.94 -22.67
N GLU A 287 -11.47 -31.19 -23.24
CA GLU A 287 -11.35 -29.73 -23.40
C GLU A 287 -11.31 -29.00 -22.05
N ILE A 288 -12.22 -29.34 -21.12
CA ILE A 288 -12.23 -28.81 -19.74
C ILE A 288 -10.88 -29.05 -19.06
N LEU A 289 -10.36 -30.29 -19.12
CA LEU A 289 -9.07 -30.63 -18.52
C LEU A 289 -7.90 -29.90 -19.17
N GLY A 290 -7.93 -29.72 -20.49
CA GLY A 290 -6.94 -28.94 -21.22
C GLY A 290 -6.87 -27.49 -20.73
N THR A 291 -8.03 -26.84 -20.57
CA THR A 291 -8.13 -25.48 -20.04
C THR A 291 -7.63 -25.38 -18.60
N LEU A 292 -8.04 -26.31 -17.73
CA LEU A 292 -7.61 -26.33 -16.33
C LEU A 292 -6.11 -26.58 -16.19
N ARG A 293 -5.55 -27.57 -16.90
CA ARG A 293 -4.10 -27.84 -16.90
C ARG A 293 -3.29 -26.61 -17.34
N ARG A 294 -3.75 -25.93 -18.40
CA ARG A 294 -3.13 -24.68 -18.86
C ARG A 294 -3.17 -23.62 -17.74
N HIS A 295 -4.31 -23.45 -17.09
CA HIS A 295 -4.48 -22.49 -16.01
C HIS A 295 -3.59 -22.77 -14.79
N PHE A 296 -3.66 -23.98 -14.22
CA PHE A 296 -2.90 -24.36 -13.02
C PHE A 296 -1.39 -24.36 -13.26
N SER A 297 -0.92 -24.63 -14.48
CA SER A 297 0.51 -24.53 -14.84
C SER A 297 1.07 -23.11 -14.70
N CYS A 298 0.20 -22.08 -14.68
CA CYS A 298 0.59 -20.68 -14.51
C CYS A 298 0.59 -20.24 -13.03
N ILE A 299 -0.08 -20.97 -12.15
CA ILE A 299 -0.20 -20.64 -10.72
C ILE A 299 1.10 -21.04 -9.99
N PRO A 300 1.76 -20.11 -9.27
CA PRO A 300 2.97 -20.41 -8.51
C PRO A 300 2.69 -21.37 -7.37
N ASP A 301 3.55 -22.38 -7.22
CA ASP A 301 3.55 -23.23 -6.04
C ASP A 301 4.25 -22.54 -4.87
N PHE A 302 3.47 -21.91 -3.99
CA PHE A 302 3.99 -21.14 -2.85
C PHE A 302 4.88 -21.97 -1.90
N ARG A 303 4.83 -23.31 -1.95
CA ARG A 303 5.68 -24.19 -1.14
C ARG A 303 7.14 -24.19 -1.60
N HIS A 304 7.36 -23.94 -2.89
CA HIS A 304 8.67 -24.04 -3.54
C HIS A 304 9.15 -22.72 -4.16
N MET A 305 8.26 -21.75 -4.33
CA MET A 305 8.56 -20.42 -4.87
C MET A 305 7.70 -19.34 -4.17
N PRO A 306 8.04 -18.04 -4.29
CA PRO A 306 7.23 -16.98 -3.70
C PRO A 306 5.77 -17.04 -4.20
N GLY A 307 4.82 -16.99 -3.27
CA GLY A 307 3.39 -16.99 -3.57
C GLY A 307 2.90 -15.69 -4.20
N LEU A 308 1.60 -15.65 -4.50
CA LEU A 308 0.93 -14.44 -4.98
C LEU A 308 0.73 -13.46 -3.82
N LYS A 309 1.04 -12.19 -4.09
CA LYS A 309 0.97 -11.12 -3.09
C LYS A 309 -0.29 -10.28 -3.26
N VAL A 310 -0.92 -9.96 -2.14
CA VAL A 310 -2.03 -9.02 -2.01
C VAL A 310 -1.51 -7.73 -1.38
N ARG A 311 -1.91 -6.58 -1.90
CA ARG A 311 -1.45 -5.27 -1.40
C ARG A 311 -2.57 -4.54 -0.68
N LEU A 312 -2.38 -4.26 0.61
CA LEU A 312 -3.24 -3.37 1.39
C LEU A 312 -2.67 -1.95 1.40
N SER A 313 -3.52 -0.98 1.12
CA SER A 313 -3.14 0.44 1.16
C SER A 313 -3.63 1.08 2.46
N CYS A 314 -2.68 1.51 3.28
CA CYS A 314 -2.90 2.15 4.57
C CYS A 314 -2.25 3.55 4.60
N SER A 315 -2.64 4.33 5.60
CA SER A 315 -2.10 5.65 5.87
C SER A 315 -1.72 5.74 7.34
N LEU A 316 -0.49 6.19 7.61
CA LEU A 316 -0.03 6.54 8.95
C LEU A 316 -0.10 8.05 9.13
N ARG A 317 -0.70 8.51 10.22
CA ARG A 317 -0.73 9.91 10.65
C ARG A 317 -0.56 10.01 12.15
N PHE A 318 -0.21 11.19 12.65
CA PHE A 318 -0.26 11.44 14.08
C PHE A 318 -0.70 12.86 14.40
N GLU A 319 -1.38 13.02 15.52
CA GLU A 319 -1.96 14.27 15.98
C GLU A 319 -0.97 15.06 16.83
N SER A 320 -0.76 16.33 16.48
CA SER A 320 0.26 17.18 17.10
C SER A 320 -0.07 17.55 18.55
N GLU A 321 -1.35 17.82 18.85
CA GLU A 321 -1.80 18.31 20.15
C GLU A 321 -1.69 17.25 21.27
N PRO A 322 -2.30 16.05 21.15
CA PRO A 322 -2.16 15.02 22.18
C PRO A 322 -0.71 14.57 22.35
N PHE A 323 0.05 14.53 21.24
CA PHE A 323 1.49 14.27 21.31
C PHE A 323 2.21 15.31 22.17
N SER A 324 2.00 16.60 21.91
CA SER A 324 2.68 17.69 22.63
C SER A 324 2.33 17.71 24.12
N ARG A 325 1.07 17.40 24.49
CA ARG A 325 0.63 17.28 25.89
C ARG A 325 1.33 16.16 26.64
N ILE A 326 1.56 14.99 26.01
CA ILE A 326 2.17 13.82 26.66
C ILE A 326 3.70 13.95 26.74
N TRP A 327 4.29 14.51 25.68
CA TRP A 327 5.74 14.59 25.51
C TRP A 327 6.35 15.90 26.01
N GLY A 328 5.53 16.88 26.39
CA GLY A 328 5.96 18.10 27.07
C GLY A 328 6.78 19.01 26.15
N VAL A 329 6.30 19.23 24.93
CA VAL A 329 6.85 20.28 24.07
C VAL A 329 6.15 21.56 24.45
N ASP A 330 6.75 22.34 25.37
CA ASP A 330 6.27 23.68 25.70
C ASP A 330 6.35 24.54 24.43
N SER A 331 5.26 24.64 23.69
CA SER A 331 5.15 25.67 22.65
C SER A 331 5.06 27.00 23.38
N PRO A 332 6.00 27.95 23.17
CA PRO A 332 5.85 29.28 23.72
C PRO A 332 4.54 29.87 23.19
N ALA A 333 3.65 30.18 24.11
CA ALA A 333 2.36 30.78 23.81
C ALA A 333 2.59 32.11 23.07
N GLY A 334 2.13 32.17 21.82
CA GLY A 334 1.86 33.40 21.11
C GLY A 334 3.01 33.97 20.28
N VAL A 335 3.25 33.43 19.08
CA VAL A 335 3.46 34.21 17.85
C VAL A 335 2.93 33.37 16.67
N SER A 336 2.17 34.01 15.80
CA SER A 336 1.47 33.45 14.64
C SER A 336 2.39 32.83 13.58
N ASP A 337 2.45 31.50 13.50
CA ASP A 337 2.45 30.74 12.24
C ASP A 337 2.13 29.26 12.55
N GLU A 338 0.93 28.80 12.19
CA GLU A 338 0.34 27.50 12.64
C GLU A 338 1.12 26.27 12.12
N LEU A 339 1.92 26.42 11.06
CA LEU A 339 2.71 25.34 10.43
C LEU A 339 4.11 25.15 11.04
N ASP A 340 4.70 26.21 11.60
CA ASP A 340 6.11 26.24 12.03
C ASP A 340 6.28 25.78 13.50
N ALA A 341 5.30 25.12 14.10
CA ALA A 341 5.39 24.61 15.48
C ALA A 341 5.02 23.13 15.63
N LEU A 342 4.81 22.43 14.52
CA LEU A 342 4.32 21.05 14.56
C LEU A 342 5.44 20.07 14.96
N PRO A 343 5.17 19.12 15.87
CA PRO A 343 6.12 18.06 16.20
C PRO A 343 6.37 17.15 14.99
N ALA A 344 7.52 16.47 15.00
CA ALA A 344 7.89 15.49 13.97
C ALA A 344 8.40 14.18 14.58
N LEU A 345 8.18 13.09 13.83
CA LEU A 345 8.68 11.75 14.09
C LEU A 345 9.74 11.38 13.04
N TYR A 346 10.80 10.70 13.48
CA TYR A 346 11.96 10.36 12.67
C TYR A 346 12.24 8.86 12.71
N ALA A 347 12.64 8.33 11.56
CA ALA A 347 13.02 6.93 11.37
C ALA A 347 11.99 5.96 11.97
N THR A 348 10.72 6.17 11.63
CA THR A 348 9.62 5.31 12.06
C THR A 348 9.71 3.96 11.36
N VAL A 349 9.60 2.89 12.13
CA VAL A 349 9.56 1.50 11.66
C VAL A 349 8.25 0.88 12.12
N LEU A 350 7.48 0.39 11.16
CA LEU A 350 6.28 -0.41 11.39
C LEU A 350 6.64 -1.88 11.23
N LYS A 351 6.36 -2.70 12.24
CA LYS A 351 6.52 -4.16 12.19
C LYS A 351 5.13 -4.77 12.29
N PHE A 352 4.88 -5.77 11.44
CA PHE A 352 3.58 -6.38 11.28
C PHE A 352 3.61 -7.84 11.72
N SER A 353 2.56 -8.28 12.39
CA SER A 353 2.29 -9.70 12.68
C SER A 353 0.84 -10.01 12.35
N SER A 354 0.55 -11.24 11.91
CA SER A 354 -0.79 -11.63 11.49
C SER A 354 -1.31 -12.79 12.33
N SER A 355 -2.62 -12.79 12.61
CA SER A 355 -3.33 -13.95 13.18
C SER A 355 -3.69 -15.02 12.14
N ALA A 356 -3.81 -14.61 10.87
CA ALA A 356 -4.08 -15.50 9.74
C ALA A 356 -2.78 -16.05 9.12
N PRO A 357 -2.83 -17.21 8.43
CA PRO A 357 -1.68 -17.89 7.83
C PRO A 357 -1.13 -17.14 6.61
N TYR A 358 -0.54 -15.98 6.84
CA TYR A 358 0.20 -15.22 5.85
C TYR A 358 1.70 -15.50 5.94
N GLY A 359 2.39 -15.38 4.81
CA GLY A 359 3.85 -15.35 4.79
C GLY A 359 4.44 -14.20 5.61
N PRO A 360 5.76 -14.16 5.81
CA PRO A 360 6.42 -13.11 6.58
C PRO A 360 6.16 -11.73 5.96
N ILE A 361 5.60 -10.82 6.75
CA ILE A 361 5.27 -9.45 6.32
C ILE A 361 6.49 -8.56 6.60
N ALA A 362 7.01 -7.91 5.56
CA ALA A 362 8.17 -7.02 5.69
C ALA A 362 7.85 -5.77 6.52
N SER A 363 8.80 -5.31 7.32
CA SER A 363 8.67 -4.04 8.04
C SER A 363 8.68 -2.86 7.09
N TYR A 364 7.92 -1.82 7.42
CA TYR A 364 7.83 -0.60 6.62
C TYR A 364 8.56 0.56 7.31
N HIS A 365 9.37 1.30 6.55
CA HIS A 365 10.21 2.38 7.07
C HIS A 365 9.73 3.73 6.56
N ILE A 366 9.38 4.63 7.48
CA ILE A 366 9.00 6.01 7.20
C ILE A 366 10.10 6.92 7.74
N PRO A 367 10.91 7.54 6.87
CA PRO A 367 12.05 8.33 7.32
C PRO A 367 11.66 9.54 8.17
N PHE A 368 10.60 10.25 7.81
CA PHE A 368 10.12 11.45 8.48
C PHE A 368 8.60 11.54 8.38
N LEU A 369 7.94 11.98 9.45
CA LEU A 369 6.51 12.27 9.49
C LEU A 369 6.27 13.54 10.31
N LEU A 370 5.52 14.49 9.75
CA LEU A 370 5.10 15.72 10.43
C LEU A 370 3.71 15.54 11.05
N GLY A 371 3.46 16.13 12.21
CA GLY A 371 2.17 16.00 12.90
C GLY A 371 1.06 16.77 12.21
N GLU A 372 -0.16 16.22 12.21
CA GLU A 372 -1.36 16.89 11.70
C GLU A 372 -1.72 18.05 12.66
N PRO A 373 -2.02 19.27 12.14
CA PRO A 373 -2.49 20.37 12.98
C PRO A 373 -3.87 20.06 13.57
N PRO A 374 -4.26 20.71 14.69
CA PRO A 374 -5.57 20.51 15.27
C PRO A 374 -6.65 20.90 14.27
N ARG A 375 -7.58 19.98 13.98
CA ARG A 375 -8.74 20.27 13.13
C ARG A 375 -9.55 21.36 13.81
N LYS A 376 -9.66 22.53 13.19
CA LYS A 376 -10.64 23.55 13.60
C LYS A 376 -12.00 22.88 13.45
N THR A 377 -12.64 22.60 14.58
CA THR A 377 -14.03 22.14 14.62
C THR A 377 -14.88 23.27 14.06
N ASP A 378 -15.18 23.20 12.77
CA ASP A 378 -16.26 23.99 12.20
C ASP A 378 -17.56 23.54 12.88
N VAL A 379 -18.01 24.39 13.80
CA VAL A 379 -19.32 24.31 14.43
C VAL A 379 -20.35 24.67 13.36
N SER A 380 -20.82 23.66 12.65
CA SER A 380 -22.08 23.61 11.90
C SER A 380 -22.27 22.15 11.49
N GLY A 381 -22.90 21.30 12.30
CA GLY A 381 -24.35 21.25 12.40
C GLY A 381 -24.93 20.30 11.35
N GLN A 382 -25.10 19.03 11.74
CA GLN A 382 -25.96 18.00 11.12
C GLN A 382 -25.98 17.92 9.58
N THR A 383 -25.27 16.95 8.99
CA THR A 383 -25.90 15.95 8.10
C THR A 383 -24.99 14.74 7.91
N ALA A 384 -25.63 13.61 7.60
CA ALA A 384 -25.15 12.26 7.72
C ALA A 384 -23.94 11.88 6.85
N SER A 385 -23.26 10.84 7.36
CA SER A 385 -22.43 9.89 6.63
C SER A 385 -22.98 9.59 5.23
N LEU A 386 -22.35 10.15 4.20
CA LEU A 386 -22.39 9.63 2.84
C LEU A 386 -20.99 9.66 2.25
N ALA A 387 -20.51 8.46 1.92
CA ALA A 387 -19.31 8.21 1.17
C ALA A 387 -19.42 8.86 -0.22
N ILE A 388 -18.52 9.78 -0.53
CA ILE A 388 -18.32 10.27 -1.90
C ILE A 388 -16.82 10.23 -2.20
N VAL A 389 -16.52 9.63 -3.34
CA VAL A 389 -15.22 9.48 -4.01
C VAL A 389 -14.46 10.81 -4.03
N PRO A 390 -13.13 10.85 -3.78
CA PRO A 390 -12.37 12.05 -4.00
C PRO A 390 -12.20 12.25 -5.51
N VAL A 391 -13.02 13.13 -6.07
CA VAL A 391 -12.72 13.78 -7.34
C VAL A 391 -11.56 14.72 -7.10
N GLU A 392 -10.50 14.55 -7.90
CA GLU A 392 -9.33 15.41 -7.99
C GLU A 392 -9.74 16.89 -7.98
N ASN A 393 -9.27 17.64 -6.97
CA ASN A 393 -8.61 18.95 -7.11
C ASN A 393 -8.54 19.65 -5.75
N GLY A 394 -7.40 19.49 -5.07
CA GLY A 394 -7.08 20.25 -3.86
C GLY A 394 -5.99 19.69 -2.94
N SER A 395 -5.04 18.87 -3.42
CA SER A 395 -4.21 18.01 -2.54
C SER A 395 -2.72 18.39 -2.41
N GLY A 396 -2.40 19.68 -2.25
CA GLY A 396 -1.00 20.07 -2.01
C GLY A 396 -0.50 19.90 -0.57
N GLU A 397 -1.37 20.11 0.42
CA GLU A 397 -0.94 20.28 1.83
C GLU A 397 -1.39 19.12 2.73
N GLU A 398 -2.58 18.54 2.52
CA GLU A 398 -3.08 17.41 3.33
C GLU A 398 -2.28 16.12 3.18
N GLU A 399 -1.71 15.86 1.99
CA GLU A 399 -0.85 14.69 1.75
C GLU A 399 0.49 14.77 2.51
N SER A 400 0.93 15.97 2.90
CA SER A 400 2.26 16.16 3.52
C SER A 400 2.35 15.66 4.97
N PHE A 401 1.21 15.48 5.65
CA PHE A 401 1.12 15.04 7.05
C PHE A 401 0.81 13.55 7.19
N ARG A 402 0.59 12.85 6.06
CA ARG A 402 0.22 11.44 6.05
C ARG A 402 1.26 10.64 5.28
N ALA A 403 1.73 9.54 5.86
CA ALA A 403 2.61 8.62 5.17
C ALA A 403 1.78 7.48 4.54
N PRO A 404 1.79 7.33 3.20
CA PRO A 404 1.20 6.16 2.57
C PRO A 404 2.05 4.92 2.90
N VAL A 405 1.37 3.84 3.29
CA VAL A 405 1.97 2.56 3.66
C VAL A 405 1.30 1.46 2.85
N ALA A 406 2.09 0.68 2.13
CA ALA A 406 1.61 -0.50 1.43
C ALA A 406 2.06 -1.75 2.20
N ILE A 407 1.10 -2.57 2.65
CA ILE A 407 1.38 -3.87 3.27
C ILE A 407 1.21 -4.94 2.19
N GLU A 408 2.28 -5.69 1.93
CA GLU A 408 2.23 -6.86 1.05
C GLU A 408 1.99 -8.12 1.89
N LEU A 409 0.90 -8.82 1.61
CA LEU A 409 0.53 -10.07 2.22
C LEU A 409 0.74 -11.21 1.22
N GLU A 410 1.25 -12.34 1.68
CA GLU A 410 1.33 -13.56 0.87
C GLU A 410 0.43 -14.63 1.52
N PRO A 411 -0.85 -14.73 1.12
CA PRO A 411 -1.77 -15.67 1.75
C PRO A 411 -1.41 -17.12 1.45
N ARG A 412 -1.25 -17.93 2.49
CA ARG A 412 -1.10 -19.39 2.35
C ARG A 412 -2.46 -20.09 2.28
N GLU A 413 -3.49 -19.43 2.80
CA GLU A 413 -4.89 -19.80 2.66
C GLU A 413 -5.72 -18.52 2.47
N PRO A 414 -6.88 -18.60 1.79
CA PRO A 414 -7.75 -17.46 1.56
C PRO A 414 -8.61 -17.17 2.81
N THR A 415 -7.94 -16.90 3.93
CA THR A 415 -8.57 -16.72 5.24
C THR A 415 -8.38 -15.28 5.76
N PRO A 416 -9.48 -14.52 5.93
CA PRO A 416 -9.46 -13.21 6.58
C PRO A 416 -8.78 -13.22 7.94
N GLY A 417 -8.27 -12.06 8.38
CA GLY A 417 -7.47 -11.99 9.59
C GLY A 417 -7.23 -10.59 10.14
N LEU A 418 -6.46 -10.53 11.22
CA LEU A 418 -6.01 -9.28 11.85
C LEU A 418 -4.51 -9.14 11.70
N ILE A 419 -4.08 -7.95 11.29
CA ILE A 419 -2.67 -7.55 11.28
C ILE A 419 -2.44 -6.64 12.48
N ASP A 420 -1.69 -7.17 13.44
CA ASP A 420 -1.16 -6.42 14.55
C ASP A 420 0.00 -5.54 14.08
N VAL A 421 -0.05 -4.26 14.45
CA VAL A 421 0.92 -3.25 14.01
C VAL A 421 1.66 -2.71 15.23
N SER A 422 2.96 -2.94 15.26
CA SER A 422 3.85 -2.31 16.24
C SER A 422 4.67 -1.22 15.57
N ILE A 423 4.88 -0.12 16.29
CA ILE A 423 5.62 1.06 15.82
C ILE A 423 6.82 1.30 16.72
N GLU A 424 7.93 1.70 16.12
CA GLU A 424 9.13 2.19 16.78
C GLU A 424 9.60 3.46 16.05
N THR A 425 9.76 4.58 16.76
CA THR A 425 10.08 5.87 16.14
C THR A 425 10.88 6.77 17.09
N ASN A 426 11.60 7.74 16.55
CA ASN A 426 12.31 8.74 17.35
C ASN A 426 11.55 10.07 17.37
N ALA A 427 11.40 10.66 18.56
CA ALA A 427 10.94 12.03 18.70
C ALA A 427 12.06 13.03 18.40
N GLU A 428 11.72 14.30 18.15
CA GLU A 428 12.68 15.37 17.87
C GLU A 428 13.74 15.57 18.98
N ASN A 429 13.38 15.29 20.23
CA ASN A 429 14.29 15.32 21.38
C ASN A 429 15.26 14.11 21.46
N GLY A 430 15.14 13.15 20.53
CA GLY A 430 15.93 11.91 20.48
C GLY A 430 15.39 10.75 21.31
N GLN A 431 14.23 10.88 21.97
CA GLN A 431 13.61 9.77 22.70
C GLN A 431 13.02 8.74 21.73
N ILE A 432 13.22 7.45 22.04
CA ILE A 432 12.60 6.34 21.30
C ILE A 432 11.20 6.12 21.86
N ILE A 433 10.22 6.14 20.97
CA ILE A 433 8.82 5.83 21.23
C ILE A 433 8.50 4.49 20.58
N SER A 434 7.99 3.55 21.35
CA SER A 434 7.60 2.22 20.85
C SER A 434 6.30 1.74 21.46
N GLY A 435 5.41 1.18 20.65
CA GLY A 435 4.15 0.64 21.16
C GLY A 435 3.33 -0.08 20.10
N GLN A 436 2.13 -0.51 20.49
CA GLN A 436 1.16 -1.17 19.62
C GLN A 436 0.14 -0.16 19.11
N LEU A 437 -0.17 -0.19 17.82
CA LEU A 437 -1.24 0.58 17.18
C LEU A 437 -2.49 -0.29 17.03
N HIS A 438 -3.59 0.32 16.57
CA HIS A 438 -4.80 -0.42 16.23
C HIS A 438 -4.50 -1.43 15.11
N SER A 439 -4.93 -2.66 15.30
CA SER A 439 -4.77 -3.72 14.32
C SER A 439 -5.61 -3.44 13.07
N ILE A 440 -5.09 -3.83 11.91
CA ILE A 440 -5.78 -3.69 10.62
C ILE A 440 -6.49 -4.99 10.30
N THR A 441 -7.78 -4.92 10.05
CA THR A 441 -8.58 -6.03 9.54
C THR A 441 -8.24 -6.29 8.07
N VAL A 442 -8.11 -7.56 7.70
CA VAL A 442 -8.00 -8.03 6.31
C VAL A 442 -9.28 -8.77 5.99
N GLY A 443 -10.04 -8.28 5.01
CA GLY A 443 -11.29 -8.88 4.58
C GLY A 443 -11.07 -9.96 3.52
N ILE A 444 -12.13 -10.71 3.22
CA ILE A 444 -12.10 -11.69 2.12
C ILE A 444 -12.00 -10.97 0.77
N GLU A 445 -12.60 -9.78 0.67
CA GLU A 445 -12.57 -8.94 -0.53
C GLU A 445 -11.17 -8.43 -0.88
N ASP A 446 -10.26 -8.33 0.10
CA ASP A 446 -8.87 -7.96 -0.16
C ASP A 446 -8.13 -9.06 -0.92
N MET A 447 -8.59 -10.31 -0.82
CA MET A 447 -7.98 -11.47 -1.46
C MET A 447 -8.48 -11.70 -2.88
N PHE A 448 -9.45 -10.91 -3.34
CA PHE A 448 -10.03 -11.07 -4.67
C PHE A 448 -9.04 -10.60 -5.73
N LEU A 449 -8.48 -11.55 -6.48
CA LEU A 449 -7.60 -11.27 -7.61
C LEU A 449 -8.24 -11.73 -8.91
N LYS A 450 -7.79 -11.16 -10.03
CA LYS A 450 -8.11 -11.70 -11.35
C LYS A 450 -7.32 -12.97 -11.59
N SER A 451 -7.94 -13.96 -12.23
CA SER A 451 -7.25 -15.18 -12.63
C SER A 451 -6.07 -14.87 -13.57
N ILE A 452 -4.98 -15.62 -13.40
CA ILE A 452 -3.77 -15.48 -14.21
C ILE A 452 -4.07 -15.91 -15.65
N VAL A 453 -3.70 -15.05 -16.60
CA VAL A 453 -3.79 -15.33 -18.04
C VAL A 453 -2.48 -15.97 -18.49
N PRO A 454 -2.53 -17.15 -19.13
CA PRO A 454 -1.38 -17.78 -19.77
C PRO A 454 -0.71 -16.85 -20.80
N PRO A 455 0.64 -16.85 -20.89
CA PRO A 455 1.38 -15.88 -21.72
C PRO A 455 1.19 -16.06 -23.24
N ASP A 456 0.62 -17.18 -23.67
CA ASP A 456 0.29 -17.51 -25.06
C ASP A 456 -0.98 -16.83 -25.57
N ILE A 457 -1.80 -16.26 -24.68
CA ILE A 457 -3.09 -15.65 -25.03
C ILE A 457 -2.89 -14.16 -25.32
N GLN A 458 -3.30 -13.73 -26.51
CA GLN A 458 -3.31 -12.31 -26.89
C GLN A 458 -4.35 -11.53 -26.09
N GLU A 459 -4.12 -10.24 -25.86
CA GLU A 459 -5.01 -9.38 -25.08
C GLU A 459 -6.47 -9.43 -25.58
N ASP A 460 -6.68 -9.44 -26.91
CA ASP A 460 -8.00 -9.50 -27.54
C ASP A 460 -8.77 -10.82 -27.25
N ALA A 461 -8.06 -11.92 -26.99
CA ALA A 461 -8.64 -13.23 -26.69
C ALA A 461 -8.86 -13.47 -25.18
N THR A 462 -8.44 -12.53 -24.33
CA THR A 462 -8.55 -12.63 -22.87
C THR A 462 -10.00 -12.84 -22.36
N PRO A 463 -11.02 -12.14 -22.89
CA PRO A 463 -12.41 -12.34 -22.44
C PRO A 463 -12.94 -13.75 -22.73
N VAL A 464 -12.56 -14.34 -23.87
CA VAL A 464 -12.92 -15.70 -24.27
C VAL A 464 -12.29 -16.70 -23.32
N TYR A 465 -11.00 -16.55 -23.06
CA TYR A 465 -10.30 -17.39 -22.09
C TYR A 465 -10.92 -17.37 -20.70
N TYR A 466 -11.31 -16.19 -20.18
CA TYR A 466 -11.93 -16.11 -18.86
C TYR A 466 -13.31 -16.78 -18.81
N LEU A 467 -14.10 -16.71 -19.88
CA LEU A 467 -15.36 -17.43 -19.97
C LEU A 467 -15.14 -18.95 -20.02
N ASP A 468 -14.22 -19.42 -20.86
CA ASP A 468 -13.88 -20.84 -20.99
C ASP A 468 -13.35 -21.39 -19.65
N LEU A 469 -12.51 -20.62 -18.96
CA LEU A 469 -12.01 -20.93 -17.63
C LEU A 469 -13.13 -20.99 -16.59
N PHE A 470 -14.06 -20.02 -16.60
CA PHE A 470 -15.22 -20.03 -15.72
C PHE A 470 -16.07 -21.29 -15.96
N THR A 471 -16.38 -21.62 -17.22
CA THR A 471 -17.18 -22.82 -17.55
C THR A 471 -16.45 -24.10 -17.13
N ALA A 472 -15.15 -24.20 -17.39
CA ALA A 472 -14.34 -25.35 -16.99
C ALA A 472 -14.29 -25.54 -15.46
N LEU A 473 -14.03 -24.47 -14.70
CA LEU A 473 -14.03 -24.51 -13.23
C LEU A 473 -15.44 -24.75 -12.66
N TRP A 474 -16.47 -24.17 -13.27
CA TRP A 474 -17.86 -24.37 -12.86
C TRP A 474 -18.21 -25.86 -12.95
N GLU A 475 -17.95 -26.52 -14.07
CA GLU A 475 -18.20 -27.96 -14.25
C GLU A 475 -17.30 -28.83 -13.36
N ALA A 476 -16.02 -28.48 -13.21
CA ALA A 476 -15.08 -29.23 -12.39
C ALA A 476 -15.44 -29.18 -10.88
N CYS A 477 -15.90 -28.03 -10.38
CA CYS A 477 -16.43 -27.91 -9.02
C CYS A 477 -17.82 -28.54 -8.87
N GLY A 478 -18.49 -28.82 -9.99
CA GLY A 478 -19.83 -29.37 -10.03
C GLY A 478 -19.87 -30.90 -10.01
N THR A 479 -18.96 -31.56 -10.69
CA THR A 479 -19.04 -33.00 -10.94
C THR A 479 -18.08 -33.78 -10.03
N ALA A 480 -18.50 -34.95 -9.54
CA ALA A 480 -17.64 -35.80 -8.71
C ALA A 480 -16.51 -36.48 -9.52
N ASN A 481 -16.58 -36.43 -10.86
CA ASN A 481 -15.67 -37.16 -11.74
C ASN A 481 -14.28 -36.49 -11.86
N THR A 482 -14.22 -35.16 -11.73
CA THR A 482 -12.98 -34.35 -11.76
C THR A 482 -12.21 -34.36 -10.44
N ALA A 483 -12.81 -34.81 -9.34
CA ALA A 483 -12.20 -34.80 -8.00
C ALA A 483 -10.96 -35.72 -7.85
N ARG A 484 -10.70 -36.59 -8.82
CA ARG A 484 -9.52 -37.49 -8.84
C ARG A 484 -8.38 -36.99 -9.71
N GLU A 485 -8.57 -35.86 -10.38
CA GLU A 485 -7.57 -35.32 -11.28
C GLU A 485 -6.63 -34.36 -10.59
N THR A 486 -5.39 -34.42 -11.02
CA THR A 486 -4.28 -33.69 -10.44
C THR A 486 -3.64 -32.78 -11.47
N PHE A 487 -3.45 -31.51 -11.10
CA PHE A 487 -2.90 -30.46 -11.95
C PHE A 487 -1.54 -30.05 -11.43
N GLN A 488 -0.56 -29.93 -12.33
CA GLN A 488 0.78 -29.47 -12.00
C GLN A 488 0.79 -27.95 -11.84
N LEU A 489 1.42 -27.48 -10.77
CA LEU A 489 1.63 -26.06 -10.52
C LEU A 489 2.95 -25.58 -11.14
N LYS A 490 3.06 -24.27 -11.32
CA LYS A 490 4.29 -23.63 -11.79
C LYS A 490 5.44 -23.93 -10.82
N GLY A 491 6.55 -24.41 -11.36
CA GLY A 491 7.70 -24.91 -10.59
C GLY A 491 7.83 -26.43 -10.57
N GLY A 492 6.81 -27.17 -11.05
CA GLY A 492 6.91 -28.59 -11.45
C GLY A 492 7.05 -29.61 -10.32
N LYS A 493 7.05 -29.17 -9.05
CA LYS A 493 7.16 -30.06 -7.88
C LYS A 493 5.84 -30.28 -7.14
N GLY A 494 4.94 -29.30 -7.19
CA GLY A 494 3.63 -29.37 -6.54
C GLY A 494 2.50 -29.81 -7.48
N VAL A 495 1.54 -30.52 -6.91
CA VAL A 495 0.37 -31.04 -7.58
C VAL A 495 -0.88 -30.64 -6.78
N THR A 496 -1.96 -30.26 -7.46
CA THR A 496 -3.23 -29.86 -6.83
C THR A 496 -4.41 -30.66 -7.38
N ALA A 497 -5.38 -30.99 -6.54
CA ALA A 497 -6.68 -31.51 -6.97
C ALA A 497 -7.77 -30.45 -6.73
N ILE A 498 -8.85 -30.49 -7.51
CA ILE A 498 -10.00 -29.60 -7.34
C ILE A 498 -11.05 -30.33 -6.49
N SER A 499 -11.35 -29.79 -5.31
CA SER A 499 -12.41 -30.29 -4.43
C SER A 499 -13.58 -29.31 -4.40
N GLY A 500 -14.50 -29.49 -5.33
CA GLY A 500 -15.63 -28.59 -5.53
C GLY A 500 -16.67 -28.63 -4.41
N THR A 501 -17.15 -27.45 -4.01
CA THR A 501 -18.29 -27.25 -3.10
C THR A 501 -19.30 -26.30 -3.74
N ARG A 502 -20.59 -26.51 -3.45
CA ARG A 502 -21.71 -25.73 -3.97
C ARG A 502 -22.46 -25.05 -2.83
N SER A 503 -22.83 -23.79 -3.02
CA SER A 503 -23.71 -23.04 -2.12
C SER A 503 -24.70 -22.20 -2.94
N VAL A 504 -25.80 -21.77 -2.31
CA VAL A 504 -26.83 -20.92 -2.91
C VAL A 504 -27.26 -19.88 -1.90
N LYS A 505 -27.30 -18.62 -2.31
CA LYS A 505 -27.78 -17.48 -1.50
C LYS A 505 -28.85 -16.73 -2.28
N LEU A 506 -30.00 -16.49 -1.64
CA LEU A 506 -31.03 -15.60 -2.17
C LEU A 506 -30.82 -14.20 -1.59
N LEU A 507 -30.76 -13.20 -2.46
CA LEU A 507 -30.61 -11.79 -2.11
C LEU A 507 -31.90 -11.06 -2.47
N GLU A 508 -32.64 -10.56 -1.48
CA GLU A 508 -33.90 -9.83 -1.67
C GLU A 508 -33.63 -8.35 -1.96
N VAL A 509 -32.97 -8.08 -3.09
CA VAL A 509 -32.49 -6.75 -3.46
C VAL A 509 -32.94 -6.41 -4.89
N PRO A 510 -33.40 -5.17 -5.16
CA PRO A 510 -33.76 -4.73 -6.50
C PRO A 510 -32.59 -4.84 -7.49
N ALA A 511 -32.91 -5.10 -8.76
CA ALA A 511 -31.89 -5.25 -9.81
C ALA A 511 -30.99 -4.02 -9.98
N SER A 512 -31.51 -2.80 -9.82
CA SER A 512 -30.73 -1.55 -9.91
C SER A 512 -29.62 -1.49 -8.86
N SER A 513 -29.93 -1.83 -7.61
CA SER A 513 -28.98 -1.87 -6.51
C SER A 513 -27.92 -2.97 -6.73
N LEU A 514 -28.32 -4.14 -7.26
CA LEU A 514 -27.38 -5.20 -7.63
C LEU A 514 -26.40 -4.77 -8.73
N ILE A 515 -26.92 -4.16 -9.80
CA ILE A 515 -26.09 -3.69 -10.92
C ILE A 515 -25.07 -2.67 -10.40
N GLN A 516 -25.51 -1.69 -9.61
CA GLN A 516 -24.63 -0.68 -9.03
C GLN A 516 -23.56 -1.29 -8.11
N ALA A 517 -23.93 -2.23 -7.24
CA ALA A 517 -22.97 -2.91 -6.36
C ALA A 517 -21.97 -3.76 -7.16
N THR A 518 -22.44 -4.46 -8.20
CA THR A 518 -21.60 -5.26 -9.08
C THR A 518 -20.61 -4.38 -9.84
N GLU A 519 -21.06 -3.27 -10.43
CA GLU A 519 -20.21 -2.31 -11.14
C GLU A 519 -19.15 -1.69 -10.23
N ARG A 520 -19.49 -1.43 -8.96
CA ARG A 520 -18.58 -0.78 -8.01
C ARG A 520 -17.53 -1.73 -7.43
N TYR A 521 -17.91 -2.96 -7.09
CA TYR A 521 -17.05 -3.87 -6.31
C TYR A 521 -16.60 -5.12 -7.06
N LEU A 522 -17.40 -5.60 -8.03
CA LEU A 522 -17.17 -6.87 -8.71
C LEU A 522 -16.83 -6.73 -10.20
N ALA A 523 -16.94 -5.53 -10.78
CA ALA A 523 -16.67 -5.26 -12.20
C ALA A 523 -15.35 -5.85 -12.73
N PRO A 524 -14.23 -5.85 -11.99
CA PRO A 524 -12.98 -6.43 -12.47
C PRO A 524 -13.03 -7.96 -12.69
N PHE A 525 -13.98 -8.64 -12.06
CA PHE A 525 -14.11 -10.10 -11.99
C PHE A 525 -15.27 -10.66 -12.83
N VAL A 526 -16.10 -9.79 -13.42
CA VAL A 526 -17.18 -10.20 -14.33
C VAL A 526 -16.57 -10.74 -15.61
N VAL A 527 -16.97 -11.95 -16.01
CA VAL A 527 -16.46 -12.62 -17.24
C VAL A 527 -17.50 -12.66 -18.36
N SER A 528 -18.78 -12.73 -18.01
CA SER A 528 -19.88 -12.66 -18.98
C SER A 528 -21.15 -12.09 -18.36
N VAL A 529 -21.93 -11.38 -19.19
CA VAL A 529 -23.29 -10.92 -18.88
C VAL A 529 -24.23 -11.55 -19.90
N ILE A 530 -25.26 -12.24 -19.40
CA ILE A 530 -26.23 -12.98 -20.20
C ILE A 530 -27.60 -12.32 -20.05
N GLY A 531 -28.31 -12.11 -21.15
CA GLY A 531 -29.70 -11.64 -21.15
C GLY A 531 -29.84 -10.19 -21.64
N GLU A 532 -30.58 -10.00 -22.72
CA GLU A 532 -30.75 -8.71 -23.41
C GLU A 532 -31.16 -7.55 -22.48
N PRO A 533 -32.11 -7.70 -21.53
CA PRO A 533 -32.46 -6.62 -20.62
C PRO A 533 -31.30 -6.15 -19.74
N LEU A 534 -30.52 -7.09 -19.20
CA LEU A 534 -29.37 -6.80 -18.35
C LEU A 534 -28.19 -6.25 -19.17
N VAL A 535 -27.92 -6.85 -20.33
CA VAL A 535 -26.86 -6.42 -21.25
C VAL A 535 -27.06 -4.96 -21.66
N ASN A 536 -28.27 -4.56 -22.04
CA ASN A 536 -28.55 -3.19 -22.45
C ASN A 536 -28.27 -2.17 -21.34
N ILE A 537 -28.70 -2.47 -20.09
CA ILE A 537 -28.50 -1.57 -18.96
C ILE A 537 -27.02 -1.40 -18.62
N VAL A 538 -26.27 -2.51 -18.55
CA VAL A 538 -24.88 -2.52 -18.09
C VAL A 538 -23.92 -1.99 -19.17
N LYS A 539 -24.21 -2.28 -20.45
CA LYS A 539 -23.37 -1.86 -21.57
C LYS A 539 -23.38 -0.34 -21.75
N ASP A 540 -24.50 0.31 -21.46
CA ASP A 540 -24.64 1.77 -21.53
C ASP A 540 -23.79 2.49 -20.47
N ALA A 541 -23.53 1.87 -19.31
CA ALA A 541 -22.73 2.45 -18.23
C ALA A 541 -21.21 2.44 -18.53
N GLY A 542 -20.71 1.48 -19.32
CA GLY A 542 -19.31 1.42 -19.76
C GLY A 542 -18.26 1.12 -18.68
N ILE A 543 -18.69 0.71 -17.47
CA ILE A 543 -17.83 0.37 -16.33
C ILE A 543 -17.26 -1.05 -16.47
N ILE A 544 -18.11 -2.02 -16.80
CA ILE A 544 -17.72 -3.42 -17.05
C ILE A 544 -17.13 -3.52 -18.46
N ARG A 545 -15.85 -3.93 -18.55
CA ARG A 545 -15.06 -3.99 -19.79
C ARG A 545 -14.37 -5.33 -19.92
N ASN A 546 -14.05 -5.73 -21.15
CA ASN A 546 -13.39 -7.01 -21.48
C ASN A 546 -14.23 -8.23 -21.07
N VAL A 547 -15.53 -8.17 -21.37
CA VAL A 547 -16.55 -9.16 -20.97
C VAL A 547 -17.30 -9.65 -22.20
N ILE A 548 -17.72 -10.92 -22.18
CA ILE A 548 -18.56 -11.49 -23.24
C ILE A 548 -20.03 -11.21 -22.97
N TRP A 549 -20.65 -10.49 -23.89
CA TRP A 549 -22.08 -10.22 -23.89
C TRP A 549 -22.81 -11.32 -24.65
N LYS A 550 -23.70 -12.05 -23.98
CA LYS A 550 -24.55 -13.07 -24.62
C LYS A 550 -26.00 -12.63 -24.62
N ASP A 551 -26.58 -12.54 -25.81
CA ASP A 551 -28.01 -12.40 -25.97
C ASP A 551 -28.66 -13.77 -25.83
N ALA A 552 -29.76 -13.86 -25.08
CA ALA A 552 -30.47 -15.11 -24.87
C ALA A 552 -31.00 -15.75 -26.18
N ALA A 553 -30.97 -15.01 -27.30
CA ALA A 553 -31.40 -15.46 -28.63
C ALA A 553 -30.25 -15.98 -29.52
N SER A 554 -28.99 -15.75 -29.15
CA SER A 554 -27.81 -16.01 -30.00
C SER A 554 -26.87 -16.99 -29.32
N ASP A 555 -27.25 -18.26 -29.28
CA ASP A 555 -26.37 -19.44 -29.44
C ASP A 555 -27.14 -20.72 -29.10
N SER A 556 -27.63 -21.37 -30.14
CA SER A 556 -28.12 -22.76 -30.11
C SER A 556 -26.99 -23.78 -30.30
N SER A 557 -25.73 -23.41 -29.98
CA SER A 557 -24.55 -24.23 -30.29
C SER A 557 -23.55 -24.44 -29.15
N LEU A 558 -23.92 -24.14 -27.90
CA LEU A 558 -23.18 -24.63 -26.74
C LEU A 558 -24.15 -25.24 -25.73
N ASP A 559 -24.22 -26.57 -25.74
CA ASP A 559 -24.87 -27.41 -24.72
C ASP A 559 -24.22 -27.15 -23.35
N ILE A 560 -24.65 -26.07 -22.69
CA ILE A 560 -24.57 -25.89 -21.22
C ILE A 560 -25.82 -26.50 -20.56
N THR A 561 -26.69 -27.14 -21.34
CA THR A 561 -27.92 -27.81 -20.87
C THR A 561 -27.94 -29.29 -21.25
N SER A 562 -27.02 -30.08 -20.69
CA SER A 562 -27.14 -31.54 -20.68
C SER A 562 -26.45 -32.10 -19.42
N SER A 563 -26.96 -31.79 -18.24
CA SER A 563 -27.86 -32.74 -17.57
C SER A 563 -28.92 -32.01 -16.74
N GLY A 564 -30.18 -32.13 -17.16
CA GLY A 564 -31.34 -31.57 -16.48
C GLY A 564 -32.08 -30.54 -17.32
N THR A 565 -32.59 -30.95 -18.48
CA THR A 565 -33.68 -30.24 -19.15
C THR A 565 -34.88 -30.16 -18.20
N ASP A 566 -35.22 -28.95 -17.77
CA ASP A 566 -36.61 -28.52 -17.52
C ASP A 566 -36.61 -26.98 -17.43
N PHE A 567 -36.38 -26.32 -18.57
CA PHE A 567 -36.65 -24.88 -18.72
C PHE A 567 -38.14 -24.57 -18.92
N ASP A 568 -39.01 -25.60 -18.88
CA ASP A 568 -40.47 -25.48 -19.05
C ASP A 568 -41.27 -25.78 -17.77
N ARG A 569 -40.59 -25.95 -16.62
CA ARG A 569 -41.23 -25.97 -15.30
C ARG A 569 -40.77 -24.76 -14.52
N GLY A 570 -41.72 -23.86 -14.26
CA GLY A 570 -41.50 -22.55 -13.61
C GLY A 570 -40.74 -22.62 -12.27
N PRO A 571 -40.38 -21.46 -11.70
CA PRO A 571 -39.54 -21.38 -10.51
C PRO A 571 -40.19 -22.18 -9.37
N LEU A 572 -39.36 -22.95 -8.67
CA LEU A 572 -39.71 -23.62 -7.43
C LEU A 572 -40.45 -22.65 -6.51
N HIS A 573 -41.77 -22.81 -6.42
CA HIS A 573 -42.56 -22.29 -5.33
C HIS A 573 -42.05 -22.96 -4.05
N LEU A 574 -41.48 -22.18 -3.14
CA LEU A 574 -41.54 -22.52 -1.73
C LEU A 574 -43.03 -22.53 -1.35
N THR A 575 -43.67 -23.70 -1.46
CA THR A 575 -44.98 -23.93 -0.87
C THR A 575 -44.81 -23.92 0.64
N TYR A 576 -44.98 -22.75 1.24
CA TYR A 576 -45.49 -22.68 2.59
C TYR A 576 -46.93 -23.18 2.52
N THR A 577 -47.14 -24.40 2.97
CA THR A 577 -48.47 -24.90 3.32
C THR A 577 -48.92 -24.09 4.53
N ASP A 578 -49.69 -23.04 4.30
CA ASP A 578 -50.67 -22.57 5.27
C ASP A 578 -52.03 -22.55 4.57
N ASP A 579 -52.95 -23.24 5.22
CA ASP A 579 -54.29 -23.57 4.78
C ASP A 579 -55.18 -22.33 4.61
N GLU A 580 -56.09 -22.45 3.64
CA GLU A 580 -57.47 -21.94 3.60
C GLU A 580 -57.71 -20.47 4.05
N ASP A 581 -57.87 -19.55 3.08
CA ASP A 581 -59.21 -19.01 2.75
C ASP A 581 -59.19 -17.77 1.81
N GLU A 582 -60.16 -17.82 0.88
CA GLU A 582 -60.90 -16.75 0.20
C GLU A 582 -60.22 -15.61 -0.62
N ARG A 583 -60.45 -15.73 -1.93
CA ARG A 583 -60.94 -14.73 -2.92
C ARG A 583 -60.03 -13.57 -3.38
N ASP A 584 -59.84 -13.58 -4.70
CA ASP A 584 -59.71 -12.43 -5.61
C ASP A 584 -58.60 -11.40 -5.33
N SER A 585 -57.40 -11.71 -5.83
CA SER A 585 -56.69 -10.78 -6.72
C SER A 585 -55.57 -11.51 -7.46
N THR A 586 -55.77 -11.75 -8.75
CA THR A 586 -54.77 -12.32 -9.66
C THR A 586 -53.69 -11.27 -9.97
N VAL A 587 -52.83 -10.96 -8.99
CA VAL A 587 -51.61 -10.17 -9.22
C VAL A 587 -50.47 -11.14 -9.51
N ASN A 588 -50.54 -11.76 -10.69
CA ASN A 588 -49.40 -12.44 -11.31
C ASN A 588 -48.37 -11.38 -11.72
N ILE A 589 -47.57 -10.87 -10.77
CA ILE A 589 -46.31 -10.20 -11.09
C ILE A 589 -45.41 -11.30 -11.65
N ARG A 590 -45.43 -11.46 -12.98
CA ARG A 590 -44.45 -12.27 -13.70
C ARG A 590 -43.07 -11.71 -13.32
N LYS A 591 -42.33 -12.41 -12.46
CA LYS A 591 -40.91 -12.10 -12.18
C LYS A 591 -40.20 -12.04 -13.52
N ARG A 592 -39.86 -10.84 -14.01
CA ARG A 592 -39.13 -10.70 -15.27
C ARG A 592 -37.69 -11.06 -14.93
N ASN A 593 -37.23 -12.19 -15.48
CA ASN A 593 -35.81 -12.54 -15.40
C ASN A 593 -35.07 -11.56 -16.31
N MET A 594 -34.17 -10.75 -15.73
CA MET A 594 -33.43 -9.72 -16.45
C MET A 594 -32.19 -10.29 -17.12
N GLY A 595 -31.58 -11.33 -16.53
CA GLY A 595 -30.33 -11.91 -17.01
C GLY A 595 -29.47 -12.50 -15.91
N CYS A 596 -28.21 -12.76 -16.22
CA CYS A 596 -27.25 -13.35 -15.30
C CYS A 596 -25.86 -12.72 -15.42
N PHE A 597 -25.21 -12.48 -14.28
CA PHE A 597 -23.77 -12.19 -14.21
C PHE A 597 -22.98 -13.47 -13.91
N LEU A 598 -21.93 -13.73 -14.68
CA LEU A 598 -20.91 -14.73 -14.39
C LEU A 598 -19.66 -14.03 -13.87
N ILE A 599 -19.21 -14.42 -12.68
CA ILE A 599 -18.09 -13.78 -11.97
C ILE A 599 -17.06 -14.84 -11.57
N LEU A 600 -15.81 -14.60 -11.94
CA LEU A 600 -14.66 -15.46 -11.66
C LEU A 600 -13.67 -14.70 -10.76
N ILE A 601 -13.55 -15.15 -9.51
CA ILE A 601 -12.59 -14.59 -8.55
C ILE A 601 -11.51 -15.63 -8.28
N PHE A 602 -10.26 -15.23 -8.42
CA PHE A 602 -9.12 -16.01 -7.98
C PHE A 602 -8.81 -15.68 -6.52
N LEU A 603 -8.61 -16.71 -5.70
CA LEU A 603 -8.28 -16.64 -4.29
C LEU A 603 -6.89 -17.23 -4.05
N PRO A 604 -5.89 -16.41 -3.66
CA PRO A 604 -4.57 -16.92 -3.29
C PRO A 604 -4.65 -17.98 -2.19
N PRO A 605 -3.82 -19.04 -2.25
CA PRO A 605 -2.71 -19.20 -3.19
C PRO A 605 -3.08 -19.83 -4.55
N ARG A 606 -4.22 -20.53 -4.68
CA ARG A 606 -4.56 -21.32 -5.88
C ARG A 606 -6.06 -21.59 -6.12
N PHE A 607 -6.91 -21.03 -5.26
CA PHE A 607 -8.33 -21.35 -5.16
C PHE A 607 -9.19 -20.40 -5.99
N HIS A 608 -10.47 -20.71 -6.14
CA HIS A 608 -11.40 -20.01 -6.99
C HIS A 608 -12.76 -19.88 -6.33
N LEU A 609 -13.36 -18.70 -6.47
CA LEU A 609 -14.73 -18.42 -6.05
C LEU A 609 -15.53 -17.97 -7.28
N LEU A 610 -16.57 -18.73 -7.60
CA LEU A 610 -17.39 -18.54 -8.79
C LEU A 610 -18.80 -18.13 -8.38
N PHE A 611 -19.31 -17.03 -8.96
CA PHE A 611 -20.71 -16.64 -8.81
C PHE A 611 -21.45 -16.69 -10.13
N GLN A 612 -22.64 -17.28 -10.08
CA GLN A 612 -23.67 -17.14 -11.10
C GLN A 612 -24.85 -16.41 -10.44
N MET A 613 -24.99 -15.12 -10.73
CA MET A 613 -26.03 -14.26 -10.14
C MET A 613 -27.19 -14.12 -11.12
N GLU A 614 -28.31 -14.79 -10.87
CA GLU A 614 -29.53 -14.68 -11.66
C GLU A 614 -30.37 -13.50 -11.17
N VAL A 615 -30.48 -12.48 -12.00
CA VAL A 615 -31.08 -11.19 -11.65
C VAL A 615 -32.54 -11.17 -12.08
N SER A 616 -33.43 -10.94 -11.12
CA SER A 616 -34.84 -10.60 -11.39
C SER A 616 -35.14 -9.21 -10.85
N ASP A 617 -36.30 -8.65 -11.23
CA ASP A 617 -36.70 -7.30 -10.83
C ASP A 617 -36.62 -7.04 -9.31
N VAL A 618 -36.94 -8.06 -8.49
CA VAL A 618 -37.12 -7.94 -7.03
C VAL A 618 -36.14 -8.75 -6.19
N SER A 619 -35.46 -9.73 -6.78
CA SER A 619 -34.56 -10.64 -6.06
C SER A 619 -33.46 -11.17 -6.96
N THR A 620 -32.32 -11.53 -6.39
CA THR A 620 -31.20 -12.15 -7.11
C THR A 620 -30.86 -13.50 -6.48
N LEU A 621 -30.82 -14.55 -7.29
CA LEU A 621 -30.35 -15.86 -6.84
C LEU A 621 -28.87 -16.02 -7.17
N VAL A 622 -28.02 -16.14 -6.16
CA VAL A 622 -26.58 -16.33 -6.32
C VAL A 622 -26.26 -17.80 -6.12
N ARG A 623 -25.87 -18.50 -7.20
CA ARG A 623 -25.26 -19.82 -7.11
C ARG A 623 -23.75 -19.66 -6.98
N ILE A 624 -23.18 -20.30 -5.98
CA ILE A 624 -21.76 -20.20 -5.63
C ILE A 624 -21.11 -21.57 -5.82
N ARG A 625 -19.96 -21.60 -6.50
CA ARG A 625 -19.07 -22.76 -6.55
C ARG A 625 -17.67 -22.35 -6.14
N THR A 626 -17.00 -23.19 -5.36
CA THR A 626 -15.62 -22.95 -4.89
C THR A 626 -14.88 -24.27 -4.77
N ASP A 627 -13.57 -24.24 -4.95
CA ASP A 627 -12.65 -25.35 -4.66
C ASP A 627 -12.06 -25.27 -3.24
N HIS A 628 -12.52 -24.30 -2.43
CA HIS A 628 -12.14 -24.09 -1.04
C HIS A 628 -13.36 -23.75 -0.17
N TRP A 629 -14.04 -24.78 0.34
CA TRP A 629 -15.27 -24.61 1.13
C TRP A 629 -15.16 -23.66 2.35
N PRO A 630 -14.02 -23.54 3.07
CA PRO A 630 -13.94 -22.62 4.21
C PRO A 630 -14.19 -21.15 3.84
N CYS A 631 -13.94 -20.75 2.57
CA CYS A 631 -14.18 -19.36 2.14
C CYS A 631 -15.68 -18.99 2.16
N LEU A 632 -16.58 -19.99 2.14
CA LEU A 632 -18.03 -19.77 2.12
C LEU A 632 -18.53 -19.08 3.38
N ALA A 633 -17.90 -19.34 4.53
CA ALA A 633 -18.24 -18.68 5.79
C ALA A 633 -18.10 -17.15 5.70
N TYR A 634 -17.17 -16.66 4.87
CA TYR A 634 -16.89 -15.25 4.65
C TYR A 634 -17.67 -14.65 3.49
N THR A 635 -18.19 -15.51 2.60
CA THR A 635 -18.85 -15.08 1.36
C THR A 635 -20.26 -14.58 1.63
N ASP A 636 -20.99 -15.18 2.56
CA ASP A 636 -22.36 -14.77 2.90
C ASP A 636 -22.40 -13.33 3.45
N ASP A 637 -21.55 -13.02 4.44
CA ASP A 637 -21.44 -11.68 5.01
C ASP A 637 -21.01 -10.64 3.98
N TYR A 638 -20.09 -11.01 3.08
CA TYR A 638 -19.66 -10.15 1.98
C TYR A 638 -20.82 -9.82 1.02
N LEU A 639 -21.59 -10.83 0.60
CA LEU A 639 -22.72 -10.64 -0.31
C LEU A 639 -23.81 -9.77 0.30
N GLU A 640 -24.08 -9.89 1.61
CA GLU A 640 -25.03 -9.01 2.30
C GLU A 640 -24.49 -7.57 2.42
N ALA A 641 -23.19 -7.41 2.71
CA ALA A 641 -22.56 -6.11 2.85
C ALA A 641 -22.50 -5.29 1.54
N LEU A 642 -22.56 -5.94 0.36
CA LEU A 642 -22.58 -5.26 -0.94
C LEU A 642 -23.70 -4.20 -1.07
N PHE A 643 -24.80 -4.38 -0.33
CA PHE A 643 -25.98 -3.52 -0.43
C PHE A 643 -26.17 -2.57 0.77
N LEU A 644 -25.37 -2.74 1.82
CA LEU A 644 -25.43 -1.95 3.05
C LEU A 644 -24.36 -0.83 3.08
N ALA A 645 -23.49 -0.77 2.07
CA ALA A 645 -22.25 0.01 2.05
C ALA A 645 -22.38 1.47 1.57
#